data_AF-A0A3M1NA09-F1
#
_entry.id   AF-A0A3M1NA09-F1
#
_cell.length_a   1.000
_cell.length_b   1.000
_cell.length_c   1.000
_cell.angle_alpha   90.00
_cell.angle_beta   90.00
_cell.angle_gamma   90.00
#
_symmetry.space_group_name_H-M   'P 1'
#
loop_
_entity.id
_entity.type
_entity.pdbx_description
1 polymer ?
#
loop_
_entity_poly.entity_id
_entity_poly.type
_entity_poly.pdbx_seq_one_letter_code
_entity_poly.pdbx_strand_id
1 'polypeptide(L)'
;ANLNFRICLRVQTPDESQEIIRRPDAAFLPPEVPGRAYFQVGNVLQQFQVARVGLEYTELDPSDEATPILQLSRFEKTTDLLSKEAVREASATSLTLAEALTNHIAAQYAEKRPELVLLEALPAQLGLAEVLRKGDYGGWDGTTWRAPGTERIWACAPIGLIDDLARRAQPPLSLNFAQHGNFLAIGAPASGKTTLLRTLALSLAHLFTPSEIALYIVSFAGRTLDLLMRLPHVGAVIGSDERERLSRLLRYLLAALEARRYALASLHAADLETYNRRRSADQPFLPALFVLIDNFAELWRTLESDADETADWLRLLRDGRAVGIHFALTSPSLNLPYSVLNLIEMRLALRLPERGDYLQFLGRLPERESDPRPGSGLLAGRSLLHAQIALPERAANEDERDRALVATIEAMRAAWSERPLPEPIRAMPESVPLDLTSALQHLPARHAQPDLPRCEPLRSWLGIEGDLLQPFPMHWRDAPHWLILGTYGSGKSSLLRALLLSVAARYAPHEVAFLLVDFSRETLRPLRRLPHTLSYLTDPASLAQSLQRLQAELAWRHQALIQRSTAEDERDLADWQPFAPIIIAFDDYDQVQDSLDNAQRDQLDALAAWLRQDARLGLHAVASGELLAMQRSGDPFLKALRACRSGMALGEAEGAELLGGRLTPVARRTPLPLGRGYWVRRGAVRLIQFAHAADPRRLVGEIAARWAHFPPAAWIDRPRTPDLPLPSRPSPATFSLDFSFDLEGALEDYKKQQGYC
;
A
#
# COMPACT_ATOMS: atom_id res chain seq x y z
N ALA A 1 -17.27 34.57 53.26
CA ALA A 1 -18.60 34.16 53.74
C ALA A 1 -18.71 32.66 54.05
N ASN A 2 -17.88 31.79 53.46
CA ASN A 2 -18.00 30.33 53.62
C ASN A 2 -17.16 29.70 54.76
N LEU A 3 -16.52 30.51 55.62
CA LEU A 3 -15.68 30.02 56.72
C LEU A 3 -16.46 30.16 58.05
N ASN A 4 -16.93 29.04 58.58
CA ASN A 4 -17.74 28.99 59.81
C ASN A 4 -16.89 29.08 61.09
N PHE A 5 -15.61 28.73 61.00
CA PHE A 5 -14.65 28.87 62.09
C PHE A 5 -13.28 29.25 61.55
N ARG A 6 -12.42 29.78 62.42
CA ARG A 6 -11.07 30.22 62.08
C ARG A 6 -10.10 29.81 63.19
N ILE A 7 -8.93 29.28 62.81
CA ILE A 7 -7.82 29.02 63.72
C ILE A 7 -6.70 29.98 63.34
N CYS A 8 -6.20 30.75 64.30
CA CYS A 8 -5.10 31.69 64.10
C CYS A 8 -3.97 31.36 65.05
N LEU A 9 -2.87 30.83 64.50
CA LEU A 9 -1.59 30.69 65.19
C LEU A 9 -0.91 32.06 65.32
N ARG A 10 0.29 32.12 65.91
CA ARG A 10 1.06 33.36 65.96
C ARG A 10 1.32 33.90 64.55
N VAL A 11 0.88 35.13 64.30
CA VAL A 11 1.11 35.88 63.05
C VAL A 11 2.15 36.97 63.26
N GLN A 12 2.67 37.57 62.18
CA GLN A 12 3.75 38.56 62.30
C GLN A 12 3.21 39.93 62.70
N THR A 13 2.04 40.30 62.20
CA THR A 13 1.47 41.62 62.41
C THR A 13 0.10 41.58 63.08
N PRO A 14 -0.24 42.60 63.91
CA PRO A 14 -1.59 42.75 64.45
C PRO A 14 -2.69 42.82 63.38
N ASP A 15 -2.37 43.38 62.20
CA ASP A 15 -3.31 43.52 61.10
C ASP A 15 -3.67 42.16 60.47
N GLU A 16 -2.71 41.25 60.30
CA GLU A 16 -2.97 39.85 59.88
C GLU A 16 -3.89 39.15 60.88
N SER A 17 -3.66 39.36 62.18
CA SER A 17 -4.52 38.82 63.23
C SER A 17 -5.92 39.42 63.15
N GLN A 18 -6.03 40.72 62.86
CA GLN A 18 -7.30 41.43 62.70
C GLN A 18 -8.08 40.91 61.48
N GLU A 19 -7.41 40.58 60.39
CA GLU A 19 -8.04 40.01 59.20
C GLU A 19 -8.61 38.60 59.47
N ILE A 20 -7.83 37.77 60.18
CA ILE A 20 -8.19 36.37 60.45
C ILE A 20 -9.17 36.28 61.62
N ILE A 21 -8.93 36.88 62.79
CA ILE A 21 -9.79 36.71 63.98
C ILE A 21 -10.52 37.98 64.43
N ARG A 22 -10.45 39.07 63.66
CA ARG A 22 -11.07 40.38 64.00
C ARG A 22 -10.54 40.99 65.31
N ARG A 23 -9.40 40.51 65.78
CA ARG A 23 -8.68 41.00 66.96
C ARG A 23 -7.18 40.91 66.69
N PRO A 24 -6.36 41.80 67.27
CA PRO A 24 -4.91 41.76 67.09
C PRO A 24 -4.21 40.68 67.92
N ASP A 25 -4.95 39.98 68.78
CA ASP A 25 -4.45 39.15 69.88
C ASP A 25 -3.51 38.00 69.45
N ALA A 26 -3.63 37.47 68.22
CA ALA A 26 -2.77 36.38 67.75
C ALA A 26 -1.33 36.81 67.45
N ALA A 27 -1.10 38.08 67.10
CA ALA A 27 0.25 38.61 66.86
C ALA A 27 1.10 38.62 68.14
N PHE A 28 0.45 38.70 69.30
CA PHE A 28 1.09 38.76 70.62
C PHE A 28 1.25 37.40 71.30
N LEU A 29 0.94 36.30 70.60
CA LEU A 29 1.19 34.97 71.16
C LEU A 29 2.68 34.74 71.40
N PRO A 30 3.10 34.13 72.54
CA PRO A 30 4.51 33.94 72.86
C PRO A 30 5.24 33.11 71.79
N PRO A 31 6.39 33.58 71.28
CA PRO A 31 7.16 32.82 70.29
C PRO A 31 7.79 31.54 70.88
N GLU A 32 8.00 31.51 72.20
CA GLU A 32 8.61 30.39 72.92
C GLU A 32 7.67 29.19 73.09
N VAL A 33 6.38 29.35 72.81
CA VAL A 33 5.35 28.30 73.00
C VAL A 33 4.69 27.94 71.66
N PRO A 34 5.37 27.19 70.78
CA PRO A 34 4.82 26.83 69.48
C PRO A 34 3.58 25.93 69.63
N GLY A 35 2.58 26.21 68.80
CA GLY A 35 1.27 25.57 68.85
C GLY A 35 0.23 26.31 69.71
N ARG A 36 0.57 27.42 70.36
CA ARG A 36 -0.43 28.32 70.95
C ARG A 36 -1.23 29.00 69.83
N ALA A 37 -2.55 28.98 69.91
CA ALA A 37 -3.44 29.52 68.89
C ALA A 37 -4.74 30.06 69.48
N TYR A 38 -5.45 30.86 68.69
CA TYR A 38 -6.84 31.24 68.93
C TYR A 38 -7.78 30.49 67.98
N PHE A 39 -8.93 30.07 68.48
CA PHE A 39 -10.04 29.50 67.73
C PHE A 39 -11.24 30.43 67.80
N GLN A 40 -11.76 30.86 66.65
CA GLN A 40 -12.92 31.73 66.54
C GLN A 40 -14.09 31.01 65.87
N VAL A 41 -15.26 31.03 66.51
CA VAL A 41 -16.54 30.59 65.94
C VAL A 41 -17.58 31.69 66.18
N GLY A 42 -18.08 32.30 65.12
CA GLY A 42 -18.91 33.51 65.24
C GLY A 42 -18.15 34.61 65.99
N ASN A 43 -18.68 35.02 67.14
CA ASN A 43 -18.06 36.03 68.02
C ASN A 43 -17.26 35.42 69.19
N VAL A 44 -17.30 34.10 69.38
CA VAL A 44 -16.59 33.42 70.47
C VAL A 44 -15.14 33.21 70.06
N LEU A 45 -14.21 33.72 70.86
CA LEU A 45 -12.77 33.54 70.67
C LEU A 45 -12.19 32.82 71.89
N GLN A 46 -11.47 31.73 71.66
CA GLN A 46 -10.85 30.92 72.71
C GLN A 46 -9.39 30.62 72.38
N GLN A 47 -8.51 30.79 73.35
CA GLN A 47 -7.10 30.40 73.24
C GLN A 47 -6.93 28.92 73.59
N PHE A 48 -6.09 28.21 72.84
CA PHE A 48 -5.77 26.80 73.08
C PHE A 48 -4.33 26.46 72.69
N GLN A 49 -3.88 25.27 73.08
CA GLN A 49 -2.57 24.71 72.71
C GLN A 49 -2.75 23.48 71.83
N VAL A 50 -2.08 23.45 70.69
CA VAL A 50 -2.07 22.30 69.77
C VAL A 50 -1.25 21.15 70.38
N ALA A 51 -1.80 19.94 70.29
CA ALA A 51 -1.11 18.70 70.68
C ALA A 51 0.03 18.36 69.70
N ARG A 52 1.12 17.80 70.20
CA ARG A 52 2.29 17.44 69.39
C ARG A 52 2.28 15.94 69.08
N VAL A 53 2.46 15.59 67.81
CA VAL A 53 2.51 14.18 67.34
C VAL A 53 3.91 13.75 66.87
N GLY A 54 4.86 14.68 66.78
CA GLY A 54 6.25 14.41 66.40
C GLY A 54 7.18 14.04 67.55
N LEU A 55 6.63 13.65 68.70
CA LEU A 55 7.41 13.15 69.84
C LEU A 55 7.68 11.66 69.66
N GLU A 56 8.80 11.18 70.20
CA GLU A 56 9.09 9.74 70.25
C GLU A 56 7.97 9.00 70.98
N TYR A 57 7.57 7.87 70.41
CA TYR A 57 6.54 7.02 70.95
C TYR A 57 7.15 5.75 71.51
N THR A 58 6.76 5.45 72.75
CA THR A 58 7.09 4.20 73.44
C THR A 58 5.78 3.50 73.75
N GLU A 59 5.63 2.26 73.30
CA GLU A 59 4.48 1.42 73.68
C GLU A 59 4.55 1.18 75.21
N LEU A 60 3.50 1.60 75.91
CA LEU A 60 3.34 1.35 77.34
C LEU A 60 2.74 -0.05 77.53
N ASP A 61 3.39 -0.89 78.34
CA ASP A 61 2.89 -2.23 78.65
C ASP A 61 1.59 -2.11 79.49
N PRO A 62 0.50 -2.84 79.19
CA PRO A 62 -0.79 -2.68 79.90
C PRO A 62 -0.75 -3.00 81.40
N SER A 63 0.35 -3.60 81.87
CA SER A 63 0.63 -3.86 83.28
C SER A 63 1.22 -2.66 84.04
N ASP A 64 1.61 -1.58 83.35
CA ASP A 64 2.06 -0.35 84.00
C ASP A 64 0.83 0.48 84.43
N GLU A 65 0.49 0.39 85.71
CA GLU A 65 -0.57 1.18 86.34
C GLU A 65 -0.38 2.70 86.11
N ALA A 66 -1.47 3.33 85.66
CA ALA A 66 -1.82 4.74 85.80
C ALA A 66 -0.88 5.78 85.14
N THR A 67 -1.03 5.99 83.83
CA THR A 67 -0.80 7.32 83.25
C THR A 67 -1.98 8.22 83.63
N PRO A 68 -1.77 9.39 84.28
CA PRO A 68 -2.87 10.21 84.75
C PRO A 68 -3.63 10.83 83.57
N ILE A 69 -4.93 10.54 83.50
CA ILE A 69 -5.88 11.25 82.63
C ILE A 69 -6.00 12.68 83.20
N LEU A 70 -5.44 13.67 82.52
CA LEU A 70 -5.61 15.08 82.87
C LEU A 70 -7.06 15.49 82.59
N GLN A 71 -7.84 15.66 83.66
CA GLN A 71 -9.16 16.27 83.64
C GLN A 71 -9.00 17.80 83.69
N LEU A 72 -9.56 18.51 82.71
CA LEU A 72 -9.63 19.97 82.68
C LEU A 72 -10.55 20.49 83.80
N SER A 73 -10.08 21.45 84.62
CA SER A 73 -10.97 22.28 85.43
C SER A 73 -10.70 23.78 85.27
N ARG A 74 -11.78 24.56 85.19
CA ARG A 74 -11.81 26.04 85.24
C ARG A 74 -11.47 26.55 86.66
N PHE A 75 -10.94 27.78 86.72
CA PHE A 75 -10.66 28.62 87.90
C PHE A 75 -9.30 28.42 88.63
N GLU A 76 -8.24 28.94 88.00
CA GLU A 76 -7.04 29.56 88.63
C GLU A 76 -6.21 28.75 89.66
N LYS A 77 -5.64 27.62 89.25
CA LYS A 77 -4.32 27.18 89.76
C LYS A 77 -3.65 26.19 88.80
N THR A 78 -2.42 26.46 88.39
CA THR A 78 -1.59 25.56 87.57
C THR A 78 -0.35 25.16 88.35
N THR A 79 -0.07 23.86 88.44
CA THR A 79 1.12 23.29 89.09
C THR A 79 1.92 22.54 88.02
N ASP A 80 3.23 22.77 87.97
CA ASP A 80 4.15 22.08 87.06
C ASP A 80 4.36 20.62 87.49
N LEU A 81 4.22 19.69 86.56
CA LEU A 81 4.33 18.23 86.79
C LEU A 81 5.39 17.55 85.91
N LEU A 82 6.31 18.29 85.31
CA LEU A 82 7.45 17.67 84.62
C LEU A 82 8.57 17.40 85.64
N SER A 83 8.59 16.17 86.17
CA SER A 83 9.82 15.61 86.73
C SER A 83 10.80 15.38 85.58
N LYS A 84 11.95 16.07 85.65
CA LYS A 84 13.15 15.65 84.92
C LYS A 84 13.66 14.40 85.61
N GLU A 85 13.64 13.24 84.94
CA GLU A 85 14.77 12.31 85.03
C GLU A 85 14.76 11.19 83.98
N ALA A 86 16.00 10.87 83.59
CA ALA A 86 16.53 9.66 82.99
C ALA A 86 16.02 9.23 81.60
N VAL A 87 16.82 9.61 80.60
CA VAL A 87 17.00 8.90 79.34
C VAL A 87 17.24 7.42 79.64
N ARG A 88 16.29 6.56 79.28
CA ARG A 88 16.54 5.13 79.08
C ARG A 88 16.98 4.94 77.63
N GLU A 89 18.17 4.40 77.44
CA GLU A 89 18.61 3.91 76.13
C GLU A 89 17.66 2.80 75.66
N ALA A 90 16.74 3.16 74.76
CA ALA A 90 15.89 2.21 74.08
C ALA A 90 16.61 1.72 72.81
N SER A 91 17.07 0.47 72.86
CA SER A 91 17.45 -0.31 71.69
C SER A 91 16.20 -0.76 70.94
N ALA A 92 15.71 0.06 70.01
CA ALA A 92 14.97 -0.27 68.80
C ALA A 92 14.62 1.06 68.12
N THR A 93 14.56 1.11 66.78
CA THR A 93 14.17 2.29 66.00
C THR A 93 12.95 2.99 66.62
N SER A 94 13.14 4.14 67.27
CA SER A 94 12.08 4.89 67.94
C SER A 94 11.20 5.54 66.87
N LEU A 95 9.95 5.06 66.75
CA LEU A 95 8.94 5.69 65.91
C LEU A 95 8.42 6.95 66.63
N THR A 96 8.04 7.96 65.87
CA THR A 96 7.24 9.08 66.39
C THR A 96 5.80 8.64 66.66
N LEU A 97 5.07 9.35 67.52
CA LEU A 97 3.63 9.09 67.73
C LEU A 97 2.83 9.15 66.42
N ALA A 98 3.19 10.06 65.52
CA ALA A 98 2.60 10.15 64.19
C ALA A 98 2.83 8.88 63.35
N GLU A 99 4.04 8.34 63.33
CA GLU A 99 4.35 7.11 62.61
C GLU A 99 3.68 5.90 63.24
N ALA A 100 3.69 5.79 64.57
CA ALA A 100 3.00 4.72 65.29
C ALA A 100 1.49 4.73 65.02
N LEU A 101 0.84 5.90 65.11
CA LEU A 101 -0.58 6.06 64.76
C LEU A 101 -0.84 5.75 63.29
N THR A 102 0.03 6.19 62.38
CA THR A 102 -0.10 5.92 60.95
C THR A 102 0.01 4.43 60.66
N ASN A 103 0.97 3.72 61.26
CA ASN A 103 1.14 2.28 61.13
C ASN A 103 -0.05 1.52 61.71
N HIS A 104 -0.55 1.94 62.88
CA HIS A 104 -1.73 1.35 63.51
C HIS A 104 -2.98 1.51 62.64
N ILE A 105 -3.23 2.74 62.15
CA ILE A 105 -4.34 3.02 61.23
C ILE A 105 -4.16 2.25 59.92
N ALA A 106 -2.96 2.23 59.34
CA ALA A 106 -2.69 1.50 58.09
C ALA A 106 -2.93 -0.01 58.25
N ALA A 107 -2.55 -0.59 59.39
CA ALA A 107 -2.83 -1.99 59.71
C ALA A 107 -4.34 -2.25 59.88
N GLN A 108 -5.05 -1.38 60.60
CA GLN A 108 -6.49 -1.53 60.86
C GLN A 108 -7.35 -1.34 59.59
N TYR A 109 -6.88 -0.51 58.65
CA TYR A 109 -7.59 -0.16 57.42
C TYR A 109 -6.90 -0.72 56.17
N ALA A 110 -6.05 -1.74 56.31
CA ALA A 110 -5.30 -2.32 55.19
C ALA A 110 -6.21 -2.77 54.03
N GLU A 111 -7.41 -3.24 54.36
CA GLU A 111 -8.43 -3.71 53.41
C GLU A 111 -9.35 -2.58 52.89
N LYS A 112 -9.34 -1.40 53.51
CA LYS A 112 -10.21 -0.26 53.18
C LYS A 112 -9.40 0.86 52.53
N ARG A 113 -9.13 0.72 51.23
CA ARG A 113 -8.46 1.78 50.46
C ARG A 113 -9.43 2.93 50.16
N PRO A 114 -9.05 4.20 50.44
CA PRO A 114 -9.87 5.34 50.06
C PRO A 114 -9.96 5.44 48.54
N GLU A 115 -11.10 5.94 48.04
CA GLU A 115 -11.21 6.30 46.63
C GLU A 115 -10.26 7.46 46.33
N LEU A 116 -9.27 7.22 45.47
CA LEU A 116 -8.28 8.23 45.11
C LEU A 116 -8.92 9.33 44.28
N VAL A 117 -8.87 10.57 44.78
CA VAL A 117 -9.35 11.75 44.04
C VAL A 117 -8.43 12.07 42.85
N LEU A 118 -7.13 11.82 43.02
CA LEU A 118 -6.10 11.96 41.99
C LEU A 118 -5.43 10.62 41.78
N LEU A 119 -5.42 10.15 40.53
CA LEU A 119 -4.67 8.96 40.14
C LEU A 119 -3.17 9.25 40.13
N GLU A 120 -2.36 8.20 40.25
CA GLU A 120 -0.93 8.30 39.99
C GLU A 120 -0.67 8.79 38.56
N ALA A 121 0.36 9.62 38.40
CA ALA A 121 0.72 10.14 37.09
C ALA A 121 1.09 9.00 36.11
N LEU A 122 0.82 9.21 34.81
CA LEU A 122 1.19 8.23 33.78
C LEU A 122 2.69 7.90 33.84
N PRO A 123 3.05 6.60 33.76
CA PRO A 123 4.43 6.16 33.89
C PRO A 123 5.29 6.71 32.74
N ALA A 124 6.57 6.99 33.01
CA ALA A 124 7.48 7.53 32.01
C ALA A 124 7.80 6.54 30.87
N GLN A 125 7.70 5.25 31.15
CA GLN A 125 7.82 4.19 30.16
C GLN A 125 6.66 3.23 30.35
N LEU A 126 5.96 2.94 29.26
CA LEU A 126 4.79 2.10 29.20
C LEU A 126 5.03 1.04 28.14
N GLY A 127 4.90 -0.24 28.45
CA GLY A 127 5.00 -1.32 27.45
C GLY A 127 3.66 -1.59 26.76
N LEU A 128 3.67 -1.95 25.47
CA LEU A 128 2.45 -2.28 24.73
C LEU A 128 1.66 -3.42 25.38
N ALA A 129 2.34 -4.45 25.88
CA ALA A 129 1.71 -5.56 26.60
C ALA A 129 0.91 -5.10 27.84
N GLU A 130 1.37 -4.06 28.53
CA GLU A 130 0.66 -3.49 29.69
C GLU A 130 -0.63 -2.79 29.26
N VAL A 131 -0.60 -2.09 28.12
CA VAL A 131 -1.79 -1.42 27.55
C VAL A 131 -2.82 -2.45 27.09
N LEU A 132 -2.38 -3.48 26.36
CA LEU A 132 -3.25 -4.55 25.89
C LEU A 132 -3.96 -5.25 27.07
N ARG A 133 -3.21 -5.59 28.13
CA ARG A 133 -3.78 -6.18 29.35
C ARG A 133 -4.75 -5.24 30.08
N LYS A 134 -4.44 -3.94 30.16
CA LYS A 134 -5.31 -2.96 30.85
C LYS A 134 -6.64 -2.77 30.15
N GLY A 135 -6.69 -2.92 28.83
CA GLY A 135 -7.91 -2.84 28.03
C GLY A 135 -8.60 -4.17 27.76
N ASP A 136 -8.12 -5.28 28.37
CA ASP A 136 -8.61 -6.64 28.12
C ASP A 136 -8.64 -7.01 26.61
N TYR A 137 -7.61 -6.58 25.88
CA TYR A 137 -7.46 -6.89 24.47
C TYR A 137 -6.90 -8.31 24.28
N GLY A 138 -7.65 -9.16 23.59
CA GLY A 138 -7.18 -10.49 23.14
C GLY A 138 -6.21 -10.40 21.94
N GLY A 139 -5.86 -11.55 21.35
CA GLY A 139 -5.02 -11.63 20.15
C GLY A 139 -3.84 -12.58 20.33
N TRP A 140 -2.67 -12.16 19.86
CA TRP A 140 -1.41 -12.89 19.96
C TRP A 140 -1.02 -13.17 21.41
N ASP A 141 -0.93 -14.45 21.77
CA ASP A 141 -0.60 -14.91 23.13
C ASP A 141 0.87 -15.31 23.32
N GLY A 142 1.71 -15.06 22.31
CA GLY A 142 3.11 -15.52 22.26
C GLY A 142 3.32 -16.76 21.38
N THR A 143 2.25 -17.48 21.04
CA THR A 143 2.32 -18.69 20.20
C THR A 143 1.31 -18.69 19.06
N THR A 144 0.10 -18.19 19.30
CA THR A 144 -0.99 -18.14 18.32
C THR A 144 -1.85 -16.90 18.53
N TRP A 145 -2.61 -16.52 17.50
CA TRP A 145 -3.67 -15.51 17.66
C TRP A 145 -4.92 -16.20 18.21
N ARG A 146 -5.27 -15.90 19.47
CA ARG A 146 -6.51 -16.39 20.05
C ARG A 146 -7.71 -15.64 19.47
N ALA A 147 -8.80 -16.39 19.25
CA ALA A 147 -10.09 -15.77 19.01
C ALA A 147 -10.46 -14.89 20.23
N PRO A 148 -10.83 -13.62 20.04
CA PRO A 148 -11.20 -12.72 21.12
C PRO A 148 -12.32 -13.31 21.99
N GLY A 149 -12.18 -13.25 23.32
CA GLY A 149 -13.22 -13.64 24.28
C GLY A 149 -14.36 -12.63 24.43
N THR A 150 -14.27 -11.49 23.76
CA THR A 150 -15.20 -10.36 23.74
C THR A 150 -15.30 -9.78 22.32
N GLU A 151 -16.34 -8.98 22.02
CA GLU A 151 -16.54 -8.31 20.73
C GLU A 151 -15.32 -7.42 20.37
N ARG A 152 -14.37 -8.01 19.67
CA ARG A 152 -13.19 -7.32 19.14
C ARG A 152 -13.63 -6.19 18.22
N ILE A 153 -13.18 -4.97 18.52
CA ILE A 153 -13.44 -3.80 17.70
C ILE A 153 -12.57 -3.87 16.44
N TRP A 154 -13.21 -3.91 15.27
CA TRP A 154 -12.53 -3.98 13.98
C TRP A 154 -11.66 -2.74 13.72
N ALA A 155 -10.49 -2.95 13.11
CA ALA A 155 -9.52 -1.90 12.78
C ALA A 155 -9.20 -0.92 13.94
N CYS A 156 -9.18 -1.44 15.17
CA CYS A 156 -8.85 -0.69 16.38
C CYS A 156 -7.48 -1.11 16.91
N ALA A 157 -6.65 -0.14 17.31
CA ALA A 157 -5.31 -0.40 17.84
C ALA A 157 -5.03 0.44 19.11
N PRO A 158 -4.89 -0.18 20.29
CA PRO A 158 -4.41 0.49 21.49
C PRO A 158 -2.91 0.78 21.39
N ILE A 159 -2.51 2.03 21.58
CA ILE A 159 -1.13 2.49 21.38
C ILE A 159 -0.52 3.18 22.61
N GLY A 160 -1.28 3.34 23.69
CA GLY A 160 -0.84 4.07 24.88
C GLY A 160 -1.92 4.16 25.95
N LEU A 161 -1.76 5.08 26.90
CA LEU A 161 -2.76 5.43 27.91
C LEU A 161 -3.11 6.90 27.82
N ILE A 162 -4.37 7.22 28.12
CA ILE A 162 -4.88 8.58 28.27
C ILE A 162 -4.99 8.90 29.76
N ASP A 163 -4.83 10.17 30.16
CA ASP A 163 -5.15 10.66 31.49
C ASP A 163 -6.43 11.52 31.44
N ASP A 164 -7.56 10.92 31.85
CA ASP A 164 -8.87 11.57 31.89
C ASP A 164 -9.20 11.97 33.33
N LEU A 165 -8.73 13.17 33.71
CA LEU A 165 -8.93 13.73 35.06
C LEU A 165 -10.41 13.92 35.39
N ALA A 166 -11.25 14.23 34.38
CA ALA A 166 -12.68 14.44 34.60
C ALA A 166 -13.39 13.14 34.98
N ARG A 167 -13.00 12.02 34.37
CA ARG A 167 -13.53 10.69 34.68
C ARG A 167 -12.74 9.95 35.77
N ARG A 168 -11.63 10.51 36.27
CA ARG A 168 -10.69 9.86 37.19
C ARG A 168 -10.27 8.48 36.67
N ALA A 169 -9.94 8.43 35.38
CA ALA A 169 -9.65 7.19 34.68
C ALA A 169 -8.44 7.34 33.77
N GLN A 170 -7.70 6.25 33.60
CA GLN A 170 -6.60 6.18 32.64
C GLN A 170 -6.82 5.08 31.61
N PRO A 171 -7.80 5.23 30.70
CA PRO A 171 -8.13 4.20 29.72
C PRO A 171 -7.02 4.06 28.64
N PRO A 172 -6.98 2.93 27.93
CA PRO A 172 -6.19 2.79 26.71
C PRO A 172 -6.46 3.89 25.70
N LEU A 173 -5.38 4.47 25.15
CA LEU A 173 -5.44 5.28 23.94
C LEU A 173 -5.58 4.35 22.75
N SER A 174 -6.80 4.22 22.24
CA SER A 174 -7.11 3.34 21.10
C SER A 174 -7.46 4.15 19.86
N LEU A 175 -6.76 3.85 18.77
CA LEU A 175 -7.05 4.41 17.45
C LEU A 175 -8.04 3.50 16.72
N ASN A 176 -9.27 3.96 16.52
CA ASN A 176 -10.29 3.24 15.78
C ASN A 176 -10.39 3.76 14.34
N PHE A 177 -9.71 3.09 13.42
CA PHE A 177 -9.64 3.48 12.01
C PHE A 177 -10.93 3.19 11.24
N ALA A 178 -11.73 2.20 11.68
CA ALA A 178 -13.05 1.93 11.10
C ALA A 178 -14.01 3.10 11.36
N GLN A 179 -13.96 3.65 12.59
CA GLN A 179 -14.86 4.70 13.04
C GLN A 179 -14.42 6.12 12.68
N HIS A 180 -13.12 6.42 12.73
CA HIS A 180 -12.60 7.78 12.55
C HIS A 180 -11.71 7.96 11.31
N GLY A 181 -11.43 6.88 10.57
CA GLY A 181 -10.61 6.96 9.35
C GLY A 181 -9.13 7.15 9.67
N ASN A 182 -8.54 8.22 9.14
CA ASN A 182 -7.10 8.43 9.17
C ASN A 182 -6.61 9.03 10.49
N PHE A 183 -5.33 8.82 10.79
CA PHE A 183 -4.65 9.33 11.97
C PHE A 183 -3.44 10.21 11.58
N LEU A 184 -3.23 11.30 12.30
CA LEU A 184 -2.06 12.18 12.14
C LEU A 184 -1.43 12.49 13.51
N ALA A 185 -0.15 12.18 13.64
CA ALA A 185 0.69 12.63 14.75
C ALA A 185 1.69 13.69 14.30
N ILE A 186 1.82 14.77 15.07
CA ILE A 186 2.88 15.76 14.85
C ILE A 186 3.81 15.84 16.06
N GLY A 187 5.07 16.20 15.84
CA GLY A 187 6.00 16.38 16.95
C GLY A 187 7.41 16.73 16.50
N ALA A 188 8.14 17.48 17.31
CA ALA A 188 9.53 17.83 17.11
C ALA A 188 10.43 16.58 16.92
N PRO A 189 11.66 16.72 16.38
CA PRO A 189 12.65 15.63 16.38
C PRO A 189 12.78 14.97 17.77
N ALA A 190 13.00 13.66 17.81
CA ALA A 190 13.09 12.85 19.04
C ALA A 190 11.86 12.85 19.98
N SER A 191 10.70 13.35 19.55
CA SER A 191 9.45 13.30 20.33
C SER A 191 8.80 11.91 20.43
N GLY A 192 9.24 10.93 19.64
CA GLY A 192 8.70 9.56 19.64
C GLY A 192 7.80 9.19 18.45
N LYS A 193 7.77 9.99 17.38
CA LYS A 193 6.94 9.73 16.16
C LYS A 193 7.17 8.34 15.55
N THR A 194 8.42 7.98 15.28
CA THR A 194 8.77 6.67 14.70
C THR A 194 8.43 5.53 15.68
N THR A 195 8.66 5.74 16.98
CA THR A 195 8.25 4.78 18.02
C THR A 195 6.75 4.57 18.04
N LEU A 196 5.95 5.64 17.89
CA LEU A 196 4.50 5.54 17.75
C LEU A 196 4.09 4.65 16.59
N LEU A 197 4.73 4.79 15.41
CA LEU A 197 4.43 3.93 14.26
C LEU A 197 4.84 2.48 14.50
N ARG A 198 5.98 2.22 15.14
CA ARG A 198 6.39 0.88 15.56
C ARG A 198 5.37 0.26 16.53
N THR A 199 4.92 1.02 17.52
CA THR A 199 3.91 0.57 18.50
C THR A 199 2.57 0.33 17.84
N LEU A 200 2.14 1.18 16.91
CA LEU A 200 0.91 1.00 16.15
C LEU A 200 0.96 -0.27 15.28
N ALA A 201 2.05 -0.47 14.54
CA ALA A 201 2.26 -1.67 13.71
C ALA A 201 2.21 -2.94 14.55
N LEU A 202 2.93 -2.96 15.69
CA LEU A 202 2.96 -4.10 16.60
C LEU A 202 1.59 -4.32 17.26
N SER A 203 0.90 -3.26 17.70
CA SER A 203 -0.45 -3.34 18.27
C SER A 203 -1.45 -3.97 17.30
N LEU A 204 -1.44 -3.51 16.04
CA LEU A 204 -2.24 -4.11 14.98
C LEU A 204 -1.88 -5.58 14.74
N ALA A 205 -0.59 -5.93 14.72
CA ALA A 205 -0.13 -7.30 14.52
C ALA A 205 -0.42 -8.24 15.71
N HIS A 206 -0.46 -7.71 16.94
CA HIS A 206 -0.92 -8.47 18.10
C HIS A 206 -2.40 -8.80 17.98
N LEU A 207 -3.21 -7.83 17.57
CA LEU A 207 -4.64 -8.04 17.51
C LEU A 207 -4.98 -8.92 16.30
N PHE A 208 -4.56 -8.54 15.10
CA PHE A 208 -5.03 -9.08 13.81
C PHE A 208 -4.05 -10.08 13.21
N THR A 209 -4.57 -11.06 12.48
CA THR A 209 -3.74 -11.96 11.68
C THR A 209 -3.34 -11.34 10.34
N PRO A 210 -2.28 -11.82 9.66
CA PRO A 210 -1.90 -11.35 8.32
C PRO A 210 -2.96 -11.58 7.23
N SER A 211 -3.97 -12.45 7.46
CA SER A 211 -5.13 -12.57 6.57
C SER A 211 -6.20 -11.51 6.82
N GLU A 212 -6.21 -10.89 7.99
CA GLU A 212 -7.18 -9.86 8.35
C GLU A 212 -6.71 -8.45 8.00
N ILE A 213 -5.40 -8.20 8.07
CA ILE A 213 -4.81 -6.90 7.81
C ILE A 213 -3.49 -7.01 7.04
N ALA A 214 -3.15 -5.95 6.32
CA ALA A 214 -1.85 -5.77 5.67
C ALA A 214 -1.30 -4.37 6.00
N LEU A 215 0.01 -4.30 6.23
CA LEU A 215 0.74 -3.08 6.53
C LEU A 215 1.66 -2.71 5.36
N TYR A 216 1.60 -1.44 4.95
CA TYR A 216 2.51 -0.84 3.98
C TYR A 216 3.15 0.38 4.62
N ILE A 217 4.48 0.41 4.68
CA ILE A 217 5.23 1.42 5.44
C ILE A 217 6.05 2.26 4.47
N VAL A 218 5.94 3.58 4.60
CA VAL A 218 6.69 4.57 3.83
C VAL A 218 7.53 5.38 4.82
N SER A 219 8.85 5.32 4.70
CA SER A 219 9.79 5.89 5.68
C SER A 219 10.62 7.02 5.09
N PHE A 220 10.25 8.26 5.39
CA PHE A 220 11.00 9.48 4.99
C PHE A 220 11.81 10.09 6.16
N ALA A 221 11.95 9.38 7.28
CA ALA A 221 12.71 9.82 8.46
C ALA A 221 13.96 8.98 8.75
N GLY A 222 14.21 7.92 7.98
CA GLY A 222 15.35 7.00 8.16
C GLY A 222 15.00 5.55 7.85
N ARG A 223 15.83 4.61 8.34
CA ARG A 223 15.71 3.15 8.12
C ARG A 223 15.25 2.38 9.35
N THR A 224 14.82 3.09 10.39
CA THR A 224 14.37 2.54 11.67
C THR A 224 13.15 1.62 11.53
N LEU A 225 12.32 1.80 10.50
CA LEU A 225 11.14 0.97 10.25
C LEU A 225 11.46 -0.29 9.42
N ASP A 226 12.67 -0.44 8.88
CA ASP A 226 13.09 -1.59 8.06
C ASP A 226 12.98 -2.92 8.84
N LEU A 227 13.17 -2.87 10.17
CA LEU A 227 13.01 -4.03 11.06
C LEU A 227 11.61 -4.66 10.96
N LEU A 228 10.59 -3.85 10.69
CA LEU A 228 9.20 -4.30 10.58
C LEU A 228 8.94 -5.10 9.29
N MET A 229 9.82 -5.04 8.27
CA MET A 229 9.66 -5.86 7.05
C MET A 229 9.57 -7.35 7.39
N ARG A 230 10.21 -7.79 8.48
CA ARG A 230 10.20 -9.20 8.90
C ARG A 230 8.86 -9.66 9.48
N LEU A 231 7.97 -8.72 9.81
CA LEU A 231 6.64 -8.99 10.36
C LEU A 231 5.74 -9.60 9.27
N PRO A 232 5.00 -10.70 9.54
CA PRO A 232 4.23 -11.38 8.50
C PRO A 232 3.06 -10.54 7.95
N HIS A 233 2.69 -9.45 8.63
CA HIS A 233 1.66 -8.49 8.19
C HIS A 233 2.19 -7.42 7.24
N VAL A 234 3.51 -7.25 7.08
CA VAL A 234 4.08 -6.17 6.28
C VAL A 234 4.30 -6.63 4.84
N GLY A 235 3.63 -5.97 3.89
CA GLY A 235 3.83 -6.20 2.46
C GLY A 235 5.00 -5.42 1.88
N ALA A 236 5.27 -4.21 2.40
CA ALA A 236 6.43 -3.43 1.99
C ALA A 236 6.85 -2.40 3.05
N VAL A 237 8.16 -2.18 3.14
CA VAL A 237 8.77 -0.95 3.67
C VAL A 237 9.45 -0.25 2.49
N ILE A 238 9.14 1.02 2.27
CA ILE A 238 9.58 1.84 1.13
C ILE A 238 10.32 3.07 1.67
N GLY A 239 11.58 3.24 1.27
CA GLY A 239 12.40 4.40 1.60
C GLY A 239 12.12 5.62 0.72
N SER A 240 12.65 6.78 1.12
CA SER A 240 12.52 8.05 0.37
C SER A 240 13.19 8.03 -1.01
N ASP A 241 14.17 7.17 -1.21
CA ASP A 241 14.93 6.98 -2.46
C ASP A 241 14.25 6.03 -3.45
N GLU A 242 13.20 5.30 -3.03
CA GLU A 242 12.55 4.26 -3.82
C GLU A 242 11.31 4.77 -4.57
N ARG A 243 11.44 5.85 -5.35
CA ARG A 243 10.31 6.51 -6.04
C ARG A 243 9.48 5.54 -6.90
N GLU A 244 10.12 4.60 -7.57
CA GLU A 244 9.42 3.59 -8.37
C GLU A 244 8.47 2.75 -7.51
N ARG A 245 8.95 2.25 -6.35
CA ARG A 245 8.12 1.45 -5.43
C ARG A 245 7.01 2.29 -4.80
N LEU A 246 7.26 3.57 -4.49
CA LEU A 246 6.24 4.49 -4.00
C LEU A 246 5.09 4.68 -5.02
N SER A 247 5.42 4.98 -6.28
CA SER A 247 4.41 5.12 -7.34
C SER A 247 3.69 3.80 -7.64
N ARG A 248 4.33 2.65 -7.39
CA ARG A 248 3.68 1.33 -7.47
C ARG A 248 2.74 1.07 -6.30
N LEU A 249 3.12 1.44 -5.08
CA LEU A 249 2.23 1.38 -3.92
C LEU A 249 0.97 2.22 -4.18
N LEU A 250 1.12 3.45 -4.69
CA LEU A 250 0.00 4.32 -5.03
C LEU A 250 -0.96 3.63 -6.02
N ARG A 251 -0.43 3.11 -7.15
CA ARG A 251 -1.23 2.39 -8.16
C ARG A 251 -1.92 1.15 -7.58
N TYR A 252 -1.21 0.37 -6.75
CA TYR A 252 -1.78 -0.78 -6.06
C TYR A 252 -2.96 -0.39 -5.16
N LEU A 253 -2.82 0.68 -4.37
CA LEU A 253 -3.88 1.17 -3.49
C LEU A 253 -5.08 1.72 -4.27
N LEU A 254 -4.85 2.41 -5.39
CA LEU A 254 -5.93 2.89 -6.28
C LEU A 254 -6.67 1.72 -6.94
N ALA A 255 -5.95 0.71 -7.43
CA ALA A 255 -6.57 -0.50 -7.97
C ALA A 255 -7.38 -1.25 -6.90
N ALA A 256 -6.86 -1.35 -5.68
CA ALA A 256 -7.57 -1.91 -4.54
C ALA A 256 -8.82 -1.07 -4.19
N LEU A 257 -8.74 0.25 -4.21
CA LEU A 257 -9.88 1.14 -3.98
C LEU A 257 -11.03 0.83 -4.95
N GLU A 258 -10.74 0.75 -6.25
CA GLU A 258 -11.75 0.49 -7.28
C GLU A 258 -12.32 -0.93 -7.20
N ALA A 259 -11.46 -1.95 -7.09
CA ALA A 259 -11.88 -3.34 -6.98
C ALA A 259 -12.77 -3.57 -5.74
N ARG A 260 -12.41 -2.97 -4.60
CA ARG A 260 -13.19 -3.09 -3.37
C ARG A 260 -14.50 -2.32 -3.43
N ARG A 261 -14.52 -1.14 -4.06
CA ARG A 261 -15.77 -0.38 -4.28
C ARG A 261 -16.79 -1.22 -5.04
N TYR A 262 -16.35 -1.92 -6.08
CA TYR A 262 -17.20 -2.85 -6.83
C TYR A 262 -17.67 -4.03 -5.97
N ALA A 263 -16.77 -4.65 -5.20
CA ALA A 263 -17.10 -5.76 -4.31
C ALA A 263 -18.13 -5.37 -3.23
N LEU A 264 -17.96 -4.22 -2.58
CA LEU A 264 -18.89 -3.70 -1.57
C LEU A 264 -20.27 -3.41 -2.19
N ALA A 265 -20.29 -2.80 -3.38
CA ALA A 265 -21.53 -2.51 -4.10
C ALA A 265 -22.32 -3.79 -4.43
N SER A 266 -21.64 -4.88 -4.82
CA SER A 266 -22.30 -6.16 -5.15
C SER A 266 -23.09 -6.77 -3.99
N LEU A 267 -22.71 -6.48 -2.73
CA LEU A 267 -23.37 -6.98 -1.52
C LEU A 267 -24.14 -5.88 -0.75
N HIS A 268 -24.28 -4.68 -1.33
CA HIS A 268 -24.85 -3.50 -0.66
C HIS A 268 -24.24 -3.28 0.75
N ALA A 269 -22.93 -3.48 0.86
CA ALA A 269 -22.18 -3.28 2.09
C ALA A 269 -21.74 -1.81 2.21
N ALA A 270 -21.96 -1.20 3.37
CA ALA A 270 -21.59 0.20 3.62
C ALA A 270 -20.08 0.38 3.83
N ASP A 271 -19.42 -0.66 4.37
CA ASP A 271 -17.99 -0.67 4.67
C ASP A 271 -17.38 -2.08 4.53
N LEU A 272 -16.05 -2.15 4.63
CA LEU A 272 -15.29 -3.39 4.53
C LEU A 272 -15.69 -4.42 5.58
N GLU A 273 -16.01 -3.98 6.81
CA GLU A 273 -16.39 -4.88 7.90
C GLU A 273 -17.72 -5.58 7.58
N THR A 274 -18.71 -4.80 7.11
CA THR A 274 -20.00 -5.31 6.67
C THR A 274 -19.86 -6.26 5.48
N TYR A 275 -18.98 -5.95 4.53
CA TYR A 275 -18.66 -6.85 3.41
C TYR A 275 -18.10 -8.18 3.91
N ASN A 276 -17.05 -8.14 4.72
CA ASN A 276 -16.37 -9.35 5.22
C ASN A 276 -17.30 -10.23 6.08
N ARG A 277 -18.30 -9.63 6.73
CA ARG A 277 -19.34 -10.34 7.50
C ARG A 277 -20.41 -10.98 6.61
N ARG A 278 -20.78 -10.35 5.49
CA ARG A 278 -21.84 -10.81 4.59
C ARG A 278 -21.37 -11.70 3.44
N ARG A 279 -20.06 -11.74 3.17
CA ARG A 279 -19.50 -12.51 2.06
C ARG A 279 -19.88 -13.99 2.14
N SER A 280 -20.12 -14.59 0.98
CA SER A 280 -20.26 -16.06 0.87
C SER A 280 -18.87 -16.74 0.90
N ALA A 281 -18.83 -18.06 1.10
CA ALA A 281 -17.57 -18.81 1.15
C ALA A 281 -16.73 -18.69 -0.14
N ASP A 282 -17.40 -18.56 -1.29
CA ASP A 282 -16.78 -18.41 -2.61
C ASP A 282 -16.19 -17.00 -2.85
N GLN A 283 -16.53 -16.02 -2.01
CA GLN A 283 -16.01 -14.66 -2.10
C GLN A 283 -14.79 -14.48 -1.20
N PRO A 284 -13.72 -13.84 -1.71
CA PRO A 284 -12.50 -13.68 -0.94
C PRO A 284 -12.72 -12.79 0.28
N PHE A 285 -12.06 -13.13 1.39
CA PHE A 285 -11.92 -12.20 2.51
C PHE A 285 -11.01 -11.05 2.09
N LEU A 286 -11.40 -9.80 2.40
CA LEU A 286 -10.62 -8.63 2.04
C LEU A 286 -9.91 -8.06 3.27
N PRO A 287 -8.57 -8.12 3.36
CA PRO A 287 -7.85 -7.58 4.52
C PRO A 287 -7.90 -6.05 4.55
N ALA A 288 -7.94 -5.45 5.74
CA ALA A 288 -7.80 -3.99 5.87
C ALA A 288 -6.35 -3.58 5.57
N LEU A 289 -6.17 -2.55 4.74
CA LEU A 289 -4.84 -2.06 4.35
C LEU A 289 -4.49 -0.84 5.22
N PHE A 290 -3.41 -0.92 5.98
CA PHE A 290 -2.88 0.21 6.74
C PHE A 290 -1.61 0.73 6.08
N VAL A 291 -1.61 2.02 5.76
CA VAL A 291 -0.46 2.73 5.19
C VAL A 291 0.13 3.63 6.27
N LEU A 292 1.30 3.26 6.76
CA LEU A 292 2.03 3.98 7.81
C LEU A 292 3.08 4.86 7.14
N ILE A 293 2.97 6.18 7.29
CA ILE A 293 3.89 7.13 6.64
C ILE A 293 4.64 7.92 7.69
N ASP A 294 5.95 7.68 7.78
CA ASP A 294 6.85 8.46 8.62
C ASP A 294 7.34 9.70 7.86
N ASN A 295 7.09 10.89 8.41
CA ASN A 295 7.41 12.18 7.80
C ASN A 295 6.63 12.47 6.50
N PHE A 296 5.30 12.50 6.60
CA PHE A 296 4.37 12.78 5.51
C PHE A 296 4.59 14.16 4.85
N ALA A 297 5.07 15.17 5.59
CA ALA A 297 5.35 16.49 5.02
C ALA A 297 6.45 16.44 3.94
N GLU A 298 7.49 15.62 4.16
CA GLU A 298 8.54 15.46 3.16
C GLU A 298 8.06 14.65 1.95
N LEU A 299 7.29 13.58 2.18
CA LEU A 299 6.63 12.86 1.08
C LEU A 299 5.79 13.84 0.25
N TRP A 300 4.94 14.62 0.90
CA TRP A 300 4.04 15.56 0.24
C TRP A 300 4.79 16.57 -0.65
N ARG A 301 5.90 17.12 -0.16
CA ARG A 301 6.78 18.02 -0.94
C ARG A 301 7.30 17.37 -2.22
N THR A 302 7.53 16.06 -2.22
CA THR A 302 7.95 15.32 -3.44
C THR A 302 6.79 15.01 -4.40
N LEU A 303 5.54 15.12 -3.94
CA LEU A 303 4.34 14.87 -4.72
C LEU A 303 3.80 16.15 -5.36
N GLU A 304 3.96 17.31 -4.71
CA GLU A 304 3.42 18.60 -5.17
C GLU A 304 3.86 19.02 -6.58
N SER A 305 4.95 18.46 -7.11
CA SER A 305 5.37 18.69 -8.49
C SER A 305 4.49 18.00 -9.54
N ASP A 306 3.66 17.03 -9.13
CA ASP A 306 2.76 16.25 -9.97
C ASP A 306 1.31 16.37 -9.45
N ALA A 307 0.49 17.14 -10.18
CA ALA A 307 -0.88 17.44 -9.80
C ALA A 307 -1.78 16.18 -9.82
N ASP A 308 -1.52 15.26 -10.75
CA ASP A 308 -2.31 14.02 -10.88
C ASP A 308 -1.99 13.09 -9.71
N GLU A 309 -0.70 12.92 -9.39
CA GLU A 309 -0.27 12.10 -8.24
C GLU A 309 -0.81 12.66 -6.91
N THR A 310 -0.77 13.98 -6.75
CA THR A 310 -1.34 14.67 -5.57
C THR A 310 -2.84 14.43 -5.44
N ALA A 311 -3.59 14.52 -6.55
CA ALA A 311 -5.03 14.27 -6.58
C ALA A 311 -5.36 12.82 -6.19
N ASP A 312 -4.56 11.86 -6.64
CA ASP A 312 -4.71 10.44 -6.32
C ASP A 312 -4.47 10.15 -4.83
N TRP A 313 -3.44 10.74 -4.21
CA TRP A 313 -3.21 10.63 -2.77
C TRP A 313 -4.37 11.22 -1.95
N LEU A 314 -4.90 12.39 -2.35
CA LEU A 314 -6.07 12.99 -1.70
C LEU A 314 -7.32 12.12 -1.85
N ARG A 315 -7.50 11.50 -3.02
CA ARG A 315 -8.60 10.56 -3.26
C ARG A 315 -8.51 9.36 -2.32
N LEU A 316 -7.32 8.78 -2.15
CA LEU A 316 -7.13 7.66 -1.22
C LEU A 316 -7.41 8.06 0.24
N LEU A 317 -6.91 9.22 0.69
CA LEU A 317 -7.16 9.72 2.05
C LEU A 317 -8.66 9.93 2.31
N ARG A 318 -9.40 10.43 1.31
CA ARG A 318 -10.83 10.73 1.43
C ARG A 318 -11.72 9.48 1.32
N ASP A 319 -11.48 8.64 0.32
CA ASP A 319 -12.39 7.55 -0.04
C ASP A 319 -11.94 6.19 0.55
N GLY A 320 -10.71 6.10 1.07
CA GLY A 320 -10.11 4.84 1.52
C GLY A 320 -10.82 4.19 2.70
N ARG A 321 -11.35 4.97 3.65
CA ARG A 321 -11.96 4.46 4.89
C ARG A 321 -13.05 3.43 4.62
N ALA A 322 -13.97 3.70 3.69
CA ALA A 322 -15.12 2.83 3.42
C ALA A 322 -14.68 1.44 2.90
N VAL A 323 -13.63 1.40 2.08
CA VAL A 323 -13.07 0.15 1.52
C VAL A 323 -11.99 -0.48 2.42
N GLY A 324 -11.79 0.07 3.62
CA GLY A 324 -10.80 -0.36 4.60
C GLY A 324 -9.35 -0.14 4.18
N ILE A 325 -9.07 1.00 3.55
CA ILE A 325 -7.73 1.55 3.36
C ILE A 325 -7.57 2.71 4.35
N HIS A 326 -6.61 2.60 5.26
CA HIS A 326 -6.43 3.51 6.38
C HIS A 326 -5.02 4.08 6.41
N PHE A 327 -4.89 5.37 6.72
CA PHE A 327 -3.60 6.04 6.80
C PHE A 327 -3.26 6.45 8.23
N ALA A 328 -2.02 6.16 8.65
CA ALA A 328 -1.44 6.70 9.88
C ALA A 328 -0.18 7.49 9.51
N LEU A 329 -0.25 8.79 9.71
CA LEU A 329 0.75 9.74 9.24
C LEU A 329 1.49 10.35 10.41
N THR A 330 2.79 10.58 10.26
CA THR A 330 3.57 11.43 11.18
C THR A 330 4.14 12.63 10.44
N SER A 331 4.36 13.74 11.14
CA SER A 331 5.07 14.89 10.59
C SER A 331 5.90 15.61 11.66
N PRO A 332 7.09 16.13 11.33
CA PRO A 332 7.89 16.92 12.27
C PRO A 332 7.25 18.28 12.60
N SER A 333 6.44 18.82 11.69
CA SER A 333 5.83 20.15 11.79
C SER A 333 4.47 20.22 11.11
N LEU A 334 3.82 21.39 11.18
CA LEU A 334 2.51 21.69 10.61
C LEU A 334 2.52 22.08 9.13
N ASN A 335 3.63 21.87 8.42
CA ASN A 335 3.79 22.21 7.00
C ASN A 335 3.01 21.23 6.09
N LEU A 336 1.72 21.07 6.35
CA LEU A 336 0.80 20.23 5.59
C LEU A 336 -0.33 21.10 5.04
N PRO A 337 -0.83 20.83 3.83
CA PRO A 337 -1.97 21.56 3.31
C PRO A 337 -3.23 21.36 4.14
N TYR A 338 -4.05 22.40 4.23
CA TYR A 338 -5.36 22.32 4.89
C TYR A 338 -6.28 21.24 4.28
N SER A 339 -6.14 20.96 2.97
CA SER A 339 -6.88 19.88 2.30
C SER A 339 -6.58 18.51 2.91
N VAL A 340 -5.36 18.26 3.38
CA VAL A 340 -4.99 17.03 4.09
C VAL A 340 -5.52 17.06 5.52
N LEU A 341 -5.30 18.16 6.25
CA LEU A 341 -5.70 18.28 7.66
C LEU A 341 -7.20 18.07 7.85
N ASN A 342 -8.04 18.58 6.94
CA ASN A 342 -9.49 18.44 7.00
C ASN A 342 -10.00 17.00 6.79
N LEU A 343 -9.18 16.11 6.23
CA LEU A 343 -9.52 14.69 6.03
C LEU A 343 -9.13 13.81 7.23
N ILE A 344 -8.52 14.37 8.27
CA ILE A 344 -7.97 13.61 9.40
C ILE A 344 -8.57 14.14 10.72
N GLU A 345 -9.46 13.33 11.28
CA GLU A 345 -10.14 13.58 12.55
C GLU A 345 -9.24 13.25 13.76
N MET A 346 -8.58 12.08 13.75
CA MET A 346 -7.74 11.65 14.87
C MET A 346 -6.39 12.37 14.82
N ARG A 347 -6.17 13.28 15.77
CA ARG A 347 -4.96 14.12 15.86
C ARG A 347 -4.28 13.99 17.21
N LEU A 348 -2.98 13.70 17.19
CA LEU A 348 -2.13 13.63 18.39
C LEU A 348 -0.93 14.57 18.24
N ALA A 349 -0.82 15.58 19.10
CA ALA A 349 0.38 16.39 19.19
C ALA A 349 1.31 15.78 20.23
N LEU A 350 2.44 15.21 19.80
CA LEU A 350 3.58 14.99 20.69
C LEU A 350 4.21 16.35 21.01
N ARG A 351 5.36 16.34 21.70
CA ARG A 351 6.10 17.57 21.99
C ARG A 351 6.37 18.40 20.72
N LEU A 352 5.82 19.60 20.66
CA LEU A 352 6.08 20.62 19.64
C LEU A 352 6.97 21.74 20.22
N PRO A 353 7.77 22.42 19.36
CA PRO A 353 8.70 23.45 19.82
C PRO A 353 7.96 24.73 20.24
N GLU A 354 6.90 25.12 19.51
CA GLU A 354 6.18 26.36 19.76
C GLU A 354 4.77 26.10 20.30
N ARG A 355 4.34 26.93 21.25
CA ARG A 355 2.99 26.82 21.84
C ARG A 355 1.89 27.10 20.80
N GLY A 356 2.17 27.97 19.82
CA GLY A 356 1.24 28.31 18.73
C GLY A 356 0.90 27.13 17.83
N ASP A 357 1.84 26.21 17.62
CA ASP A 357 1.63 25.01 16.80
C ASP A 357 0.50 24.13 17.38
N TYR A 358 0.44 24.00 18.70
CA TYR A 358 -0.65 23.25 19.35
C TYR A 358 -2.03 23.85 19.02
N LEU A 359 -2.16 25.18 19.02
CA LEU A 359 -3.42 25.85 18.69
C LEU A 359 -3.83 25.56 17.25
N GLN A 360 -2.89 25.68 16.30
CA GLN A 360 -3.19 25.46 14.89
C GLN A 360 -3.56 24.00 14.60
N PHE A 361 -2.90 23.05 15.26
CA PHE A 361 -3.13 21.63 15.00
C PHE A 361 -4.35 21.04 15.74
N LEU A 362 -4.45 21.32 17.04
CA LEU A 362 -5.48 20.77 17.92
C LEU A 362 -6.72 21.67 18.00
N GLY A 363 -6.65 22.90 17.47
CA GLY A 363 -7.69 23.91 17.58
C GLY A 363 -7.79 24.56 18.97
N ARG A 364 -6.93 24.16 19.92
CA ARG A 364 -6.93 24.63 21.32
C ARG A 364 -5.52 24.72 21.86
N LEU A 365 -5.27 25.72 22.69
CA LEU A 365 -4.03 25.81 23.46
C LEU A 365 -4.09 24.89 24.67
N PRO A 366 -2.98 24.20 24.98
CA PRO A 366 -2.89 23.46 26.24
C PRO A 366 -2.82 24.42 27.42
N GLU A 367 -3.52 24.05 28.50
CA GLU A 367 -3.54 24.82 29.76
C GLU A 367 -2.19 24.80 30.48
N ARG A 368 -1.43 23.71 30.30
CA ARG A 368 -0.08 23.50 30.86
C ARG A 368 0.92 23.25 29.74
N GLU A 369 2.20 23.46 30.03
CA GLU A 369 3.27 23.04 29.12
C GLU A 369 3.22 21.54 28.89
N SER A 370 3.54 21.14 27.65
CA SER A 370 3.61 19.73 27.27
C SER A 370 4.76 19.06 28.02
N ASP A 371 4.51 17.86 28.52
CA ASP A 371 5.53 17.04 29.15
C ASP A 371 6.71 16.78 28.18
N PRO A 372 7.96 17.05 28.59
CA PRO A 372 9.11 16.90 27.72
C PRO A 372 9.47 15.45 27.41
N ARG A 373 8.90 14.47 28.12
CA ARG A 373 9.19 13.03 27.97
C ARG A 373 8.82 12.55 26.55
N PRO A 374 9.70 11.79 25.87
CA PRO A 374 9.37 11.17 24.59
C PRO A 374 8.14 10.27 24.70
N GLY A 375 7.28 10.31 23.69
CA GLY A 375 6.02 9.58 23.66
C GLY A 375 4.90 10.24 24.48
N SER A 376 5.16 11.32 25.21
CA SER A 376 4.09 12.13 25.77
C SER A 376 3.45 13.00 24.69
N GLY A 377 2.13 13.17 24.76
CA GLY A 377 1.38 13.99 23.82
C GLY A 377 -0.01 14.40 24.30
N LEU A 378 -0.68 15.19 23.47
CA LEU A 378 -2.02 15.71 23.68
C LEU A 378 -2.91 15.23 22.53
N LEU A 379 -3.99 14.53 22.91
CA LEU A 379 -5.00 14.05 21.98
C LEU A 379 -6.06 15.13 21.74
N ALA A 380 -6.40 15.39 20.48
CA ALA A 380 -7.49 16.29 20.11
C ALA A 380 -8.85 15.70 20.50
N GLY A 381 -9.78 16.56 20.94
CA GLY A 381 -11.13 16.15 21.34
C GLY A 381 -11.92 17.31 21.94
N ARG A 382 -13.05 16.99 22.61
CA ARG A 382 -13.84 18.00 23.35
C ARG A 382 -13.02 18.70 24.43
N SER A 383 -12.10 17.98 25.05
CA SER A 383 -11.02 18.48 25.90
C SER A 383 -9.73 17.88 25.38
N LEU A 384 -8.62 18.61 25.55
CA LEU A 384 -7.30 18.04 25.27
C LEU A 384 -6.98 17.05 26.37
N LEU A 385 -6.72 15.80 25.99
CA LEU A 385 -6.37 14.75 26.94
C LEU A 385 -4.88 14.45 26.84
N HIS A 386 -4.21 14.39 27.98
CA HIS A 386 -2.82 13.99 28.03
C HIS A 386 -2.72 12.49 27.74
N ALA A 387 -1.72 12.09 26.98
CA ALA A 387 -1.51 10.70 26.61
C ALA A 387 -0.03 10.33 26.68
N GLN A 388 0.24 9.09 27.05
CA GLN A 388 1.56 8.49 26.98
C GLN A 388 1.52 7.32 26.01
N ILE A 389 2.32 7.42 24.95
CA ILE A 389 2.50 6.37 23.96
C ILE A 389 3.34 5.25 24.56
N ALA A 390 2.88 4.01 24.32
CA ALA A 390 3.59 2.81 24.71
C ALA A 390 4.80 2.57 23.80
N LEU A 391 5.82 1.93 24.36
CA LEU A 391 6.93 1.34 23.63
C LEU A 391 6.46 0.00 23.04
N PRO A 392 6.95 -0.39 21.84
CA PRO A 392 6.64 -1.70 21.26
C PRO A 392 6.99 -2.83 22.23
N GLU A 393 8.18 -2.73 22.84
CA GLU A 393 8.66 -3.59 23.92
C GLU A 393 9.26 -2.72 25.03
N ARG A 394 9.09 -3.15 26.29
CA ARG A 394 9.69 -2.46 27.43
C ARG A 394 11.10 -2.99 27.66
N ALA A 395 12.10 -2.11 27.58
CA ALA A 395 13.51 -2.46 27.76
C ALA A 395 14.31 -1.26 28.29
N ALA A 396 15.47 -1.52 28.89
CA ALA A 396 16.31 -0.48 29.50
C ALA A 396 16.96 0.45 28.45
N ASN A 397 17.30 -0.09 27.28
CA ASN A 397 17.90 0.63 26.16
C ASN A 397 17.25 0.25 24.82
N GLU A 398 17.65 0.93 23.74
CA GLU A 398 17.09 0.73 22.40
C GLU A 398 17.49 -0.62 21.78
N ASP A 399 18.73 -1.07 21.98
CA ASP A 399 19.22 -2.35 21.43
C ASP A 399 18.52 -3.56 22.02
N GLU A 400 18.25 -3.55 23.33
CA GLU A 400 17.45 -4.58 23.99
C GLU A 400 16.00 -4.55 23.49
N ARG A 401 15.46 -3.36 23.23
CA ARG A 401 14.11 -3.19 22.70
C ARG A 401 13.99 -3.76 21.29
N ASP A 402 14.94 -3.46 20.43
CA ASP A 402 14.95 -3.96 19.06
C ASP A 402 15.17 -5.48 19.03
N ARG A 403 16.01 -6.03 19.92
CA ARG A 403 16.14 -7.49 20.10
C ARG A 403 14.84 -8.15 20.55
N ALA A 404 14.15 -7.58 21.54
CA ALA A 404 12.86 -8.08 22.01
C ALA A 404 11.81 -8.02 20.88
N LEU A 405 11.75 -6.90 20.15
CA LEU A 405 10.85 -6.72 19.02
C LEU A 405 11.11 -7.77 17.92
N VAL A 406 12.38 -8.01 17.59
CA VAL A 406 12.77 -9.03 16.61
C VAL A 406 12.34 -10.43 17.07
N ALA A 407 12.50 -10.76 18.35
CA ALA A 407 12.05 -12.05 18.89
C ALA A 407 10.53 -12.22 18.76
N THR A 408 9.75 -11.18 19.08
CA THR A 408 8.29 -11.18 18.90
C THR A 408 7.91 -11.35 17.42
N ILE A 409 8.57 -10.64 16.51
CA ILE A 409 8.37 -10.74 15.06
C ILE A 409 8.66 -12.15 14.55
N GLU A 410 9.78 -12.76 14.97
CA GLU A 410 10.17 -14.10 14.56
C GLU A 410 9.18 -15.15 15.05
N ALA A 411 8.67 -15.02 16.28
CA ALA A 411 7.64 -15.89 16.82
C ALA A 411 6.33 -15.81 16.01
N MET A 412 5.88 -14.58 15.69
CA MET A 412 4.71 -14.37 14.82
C MET A 412 4.91 -14.97 13.43
N ARG A 413 6.10 -14.80 12.85
CA ARG A 413 6.42 -15.33 11.52
C ARG A 413 6.46 -16.86 11.50
N ALA A 414 7.01 -17.48 12.54
CA ALA A 414 7.04 -18.93 12.69
C ALA A 414 5.61 -19.50 12.80
N ALA A 415 4.74 -18.85 13.58
CA ALA A 415 3.34 -19.23 13.72
C ALA A 415 2.50 -19.01 12.44
N TRP A 416 2.97 -18.16 11.52
CA TRP A 416 2.35 -17.90 10.21
C TRP A 416 3.09 -18.56 9.05
N SER A 417 3.80 -19.66 9.30
CA SER A 417 4.49 -20.43 8.27
C SER A 417 3.52 -21.02 7.24
N GLU A 418 3.97 -21.11 5.98
CA GLU A 418 3.24 -21.72 4.84
C GLU A 418 1.89 -21.08 4.47
N ARG A 419 1.57 -19.92 5.03
CA ARG A 419 0.37 -19.13 4.70
C ARG A 419 0.70 -17.96 3.78
N PRO A 420 -0.27 -17.48 2.99
CA PRO A 420 -0.05 -16.32 2.14
C PRO A 420 0.30 -15.10 2.99
N LEU A 421 1.33 -14.39 2.54
CA LEU A 421 1.73 -13.09 3.07
C LEU A 421 1.01 -11.99 2.26
N PRO A 422 0.89 -10.77 2.82
CA PRO A 422 0.39 -9.61 2.10
C PRO A 422 1.15 -9.35 0.80
N GLU A 423 0.44 -8.79 -0.19
CA GLU A 423 0.99 -8.53 -1.53
C GLU A 423 2.21 -7.60 -1.44
N PRO A 424 3.39 -8.03 -1.91
CA PRO A 424 4.61 -7.24 -1.81
C PRO A 424 4.68 -6.16 -2.88
N ILE A 425 5.09 -4.94 -2.49
CA ILE A 425 5.40 -3.87 -3.45
C ILE A 425 6.83 -4.02 -3.95
N ARG A 426 7.00 -4.87 -4.96
CA ARG A 426 8.29 -5.12 -5.62
C ARG A 426 8.64 -3.99 -6.58
N ALA A 427 9.92 -3.68 -6.73
CA ALA A 427 10.38 -2.91 -7.88
C ALA A 427 10.26 -3.76 -9.16
N MET A 428 10.17 -3.11 -10.31
CA MET A 428 10.24 -3.78 -11.59
C MET A 428 11.62 -4.43 -11.76
N PRO A 429 11.67 -5.76 -12.00
CA PRO A 429 12.91 -6.45 -12.33
C PRO A 429 13.73 -5.71 -13.39
N GLU A 430 15.05 -5.68 -13.20
CA GLU A 430 15.97 -5.11 -14.20
C GLU A 430 16.09 -6.02 -15.43
N SER A 431 15.86 -7.32 -15.26
CA SER A 431 15.84 -8.28 -16.36
C SER A 431 14.78 -9.34 -16.10
N VAL A 432 14.14 -9.77 -17.19
CA VAL A 432 13.16 -10.86 -17.19
C VAL A 432 13.66 -11.91 -18.16
N PRO A 433 14.04 -13.13 -17.74
CA PRO A 433 14.41 -14.18 -18.69
C PRO A 433 13.17 -14.72 -19.40
N LEU A 434 13.31 -15.03 -20.69
CA LEU A 434 12.28 -15.72 -21.47
C LEU A 434 12.26 -17.21 -21.09
N ASP A 435 11.30 -17.60 -20.25
CA ASP A 435 10.97 -19.00 -19.98
C ASP A 435 9.72 -19.39 -20.79
N LEU A 436 9.85 -20.41 -21.65
CA LEU A 436 8.77 -20.87 -22.51
C LEU A 436 7.59 -21.43 -21.71
N THR A 437 7.85 -22.08 -20.58
CA THR A 437 6.78 -22.69 -19.76
C THR A 437 5.93 -21.59 -19.13
N SER A 438 6.58 -20.63 -18.46
CA SER A 438 5.92 -19.45 -17.89
C SER A 438 5.22 -18.62 -18.98
N ALA A 439 5.87 -18.37 -20.12
CA ALA A 439 5.29 -17.61 -21.23
C ALA A 439 3.98 -18.23 -21.75
N LEU A 440 3.90 -19.56 -21.82
CA LEU A 440 2.69 -20.27 -22.25
C LEU A 440 1.60 -20.27 -21.17
N GLN A 441 1.95 -20.38 -19.89
CA GLN A 441 0.98 -20.33 -18.77
C GLN A 441 0.32 -18.96 -18.61
N HIS A 442 1.05 -17.88 -18.92
CA HIS A 442 0.54 -16.51 -18.82
C HIS A 442 -0.40 -16.10 -19.96
N LEU A 443 -0.65 -17.03 -20.89
CA LEU A 443 -1.46 -16.79 -22.05
C LEU A 443 -2.75 -17.61 -21.95
N PRO A 444 -3.92 -17.06 -22.34
CA PRO A 444 -5.18 -17.80 -22.30
C PRO A 444 -5.09 -19.09 -23.12
N ALA A 445 -5.73 -20.15 -22.61
CA ALA A 445 -5.80 -21.45 -23.26
C ALA A 445 -6.33 -21.33 -24.69
N ARG A 446 -5.78 -22.15 -25.59
CA ARG A 446 -6.20 -22.19 -26.99
C ARG A 446 -7.62 -22.80 -27.05
N HIS A 447 -8.57 -22.08 -27.62
CA HIS A 447 -9.87 -22.66 -27.96
C HIS A 447 -9.70 -23.50 -29.23
N ALA A 448 -9.41 -24.79 -29.08
CA ALA A 448 -9.51 -25.72 -30.20
C ALA A 448 -11.00 -26.05 -30.40
N GLN A 449 -11.68 -25.36 -31.32
CA GLN A 449 -12.93 -25.89 -31.88
C GLN A 449 -12.54 -26.89 -32.97
N PRO A 450 -12.80 -28.20 -32.79
CA PRO A 450 -12.33 -29.24 -33.71
C PRO A 450 -12.96 -29.17 -35.11
N ASP A 451 -14.06 -28.46 -35.30
CA ASP A 451 -14.88 -28.54 -36.53
C ASP A 451 -14.76 -27.35 -37.49
N LEU A 452 -13.88 -26.38 -37.22
CA LEU A 452 -13.70 -25.19 -38.07
C LEU A 452 -12.21 -24.91 -38.35
N PRO A 453 -11.78 -24.74 -39.62
CA PRO A 453 -10.40 -24.38 -39.98
C PRO A 453 -10.14 -22.90 -39.68
N ARG A 454 -10.14 -22.53 -38.39
CA ARG A 454 -9.94 -21.15 -37.92
C ARG A 454 -8.53 -21.03 -37.34
N CYS A 455 -7.70 -20.18 -37.93
CA CYS A 455 -6.44 -19.79 -37.28
C CYS A 455 -6.78 -18.86 -36.10
N GLU A 456 -6.27 -19.17 -34.90
CA GLU A 456 -6.42 -18.29 -33.75
C GLU A 456 -5.55 -17.03 -33.94
N PRO A 457 -6.04 -15.81 -33.62
CA PRO A 457 -5.23 -14.60 -33.70
C PRO A 457 -3.94 -14.74 -32.90
N LEU A 458 -2.81 -14.31 -33.47
CA LEU A 458 -1.51 -14.47 -32.81
C LEU A 458 -1.44 -13.70 -31.49
N ARG A 459 -0.86 -14.36 -30.49
CA ARG A 459 -0.61 -13.84 -29.15
C ARG A 459 0.81 -14.17 -28.74
N SER A 460 1.51 -13.19 -28.19
CA SER A 460 2.86 -13.38 -27.67
C SER A 460 2.99 -12.75 -26.29
N TRP A 461 3.75 -13.40 -25.42
CA TRP A 461 4.18 -12.80 -24.18
C TRP A 461 5.44 -11.96 -24.43
N LEU A 462 5.40 -10.69 -24.02
CA LEU A 462 6.52 -9.74 -24.23
C LEU A 462 7.40 -9.56 -22.99
N GLY A 463 6.88 -9.80 -21.79
CA GLY A 463 7.57 -9.49 -20.53
C GLY A 463 6.57 -9.12 -19.44
N ILE A 464 6.95 -8.19 -18.56
CA ILE A 464 6.11 -7.72 -17.47
C ILE A 464 5.79 -6.24 -17.63
N GLU A 465 4.56 -5.85 -17.31
CA GLU A 465 4.16 -4.45 -17.33
C GLU A 465 4.48 -3.73 -16.01
N GLY A 466 4.69 -2.42 -16.05
CA GLY A 466 5.26 -1.63 -14.95
C GLY A 466 4.27 -1.13 -13.90
N ASP A 467 2.96 -1.29 -14.11
CA ASP A 467 1.90 -0.91 -13.17
C ASP A 467 1.72 -1.99 -12.11
N LEU A 468 1.40 -3.22 -12.49
CA LEU A 468 1.08 -4.33 -11.58
C LEU A 468 2.14 -5.45 -11.58
N LEU A 469 3.22 -5.35 -12.37
CA LEU A 469 4.21 -6.43 -12.61
C LEU A 469 3.56 -7.72 -13.12
N GLN A 470 2.45 -7.58 -13.80
CA GLN A 470 1.79 -8.71 -14.42
C GLN A 470 2.47 -9.04 -15.75
N PRO A 471 2.41 -10.32 -16.15
CA PRO A 471 2.75 -10.71 -17.51
C PRO A 471 2.00 -9.84 -18.53
N PHE A 472 2.70 -9.34 -19.53
CA PHE A 472 2.11 -8.53 -20.60
C PHE A 472 1.85 -9.38 -21.85
N PRO A 473 0.59 -9.83 -22.08
CA PRO A 473 0.21 -10.47 -23.31
C PRO A 473 0.00 -9.42 -24.42
N MET A 474 0.59 -9.65 -25.59
CA MET A 474 0.37 -8.85 -26.79
C MET A 474 -0.50 -9.63 -27.77
N HIS A 475 -1.59 -9.00 -28.22
CA HIS A 475 -2.41 -9.47 -29.34
C HIS A 475 -1.91 -8.85 -30.64
N TRP A 476 -1.53 -9.66 -31.62
CA TRP A 476 -1.01 -9.14 -32.89
C TRP A 476 -2.09 -8.50 -33.76
N ARG A 477 -3.36 -8.86 -33.58
CA ARG A 477 -4.48 -8.18 -34.28
C ARG A 477 -4.61 -6.71 -33.87
N ASP A 478 -4.27 -6.41 -32.63
CA ASP A 478 -4.38 -5.09 -32.02
C ASP A 478 -3.27 -4.13 -32.45
N ALA A 479 -2.14 -4.71 -32.85
CA ALA A 479 -0.92 -4.06 -33.31
C ALA A 479 -0.25 -4.95 -34.40
N PRO A 480 -0.82 -5.01 -35.62
CA PRO A 480 -0.40 -5.97 -36.65
C PRO A 480 0.98 -5.65 -37.20
N HIS A 481 1.34 -4.37 -37.20
CA HIS A 481 2.64 -3.89 -37.60
C HIS A 481 3.14 -2.91 -36.56
N TRP A 482 4.42 -3.01 -36.21
CA TRP A 482 4.96 -2.18 -35.16
C TRP A 482 6.47 -1.99 -35.24
N LEU A 483 6.94 -0.92 -34.63
CA LEU A 483 8.34 -0.51 -34.61
C LEU A 483 8.98 -0.79 -33.25
N ILE A 484 10.26 -1.15 -33.27
CA ILE A 484 11.11 -1.22 -32.09
C ILE A 484 12.16 -0.12 -32.22
N LEU A 485 11.96 0.96 -31.48
CA LEU A 485 12.82 2.14 -31.49
C LEU A 485 13.71 2.13 -30.26
N GLY A 486 14.95 2.59 -30.40
CA GLY A 486 15.85 2.78 -29.26
C GLY A 486 17.29 3.05 -29.70
N THR A 487 18.10 3.54 -28.77
CA THR A 487 19.52 3.79 -29.00
C THR A 487 20.34 2.51 -29.15
N TYR A 488 21.61 2.65 -29.53
CA TYR A 488 22.55 1.54 -29.54
C TYR A 488 22.65 0.90 -28.14
N GLY A 489 22.64 -0.44 -28.07
CA GLY A 489 22.70 -1.16 -26.79
C GLY A 489 21.41 -1.20 -25.97
N SER A 490 20.32 -0.58 -26.41
CA SER A 490 19.02 -0.57 -25.68
C SER A 490 18.30 -1.93 -25.63
N GLY A 491 18.75 -2.92 -26.41
CA GLY A 491 18.20 -4.27 -26.44
C GLY A 491 17.18 -4.54 -27.56
N LYS A 492 17.10 -3.70 -28.59
CA LYS A 492 16.19 -3.83 -29.75
C LYS A 492 16.15 -5.24 -30.35
N SER A 493 17.31 -5.76 -30.75
CA SER A 493 17.41 -7.09 -31.36
C SER A 493 17.06 -8.22 -30.38
N SER A 494 17.34 -8.03 -29.08
CA SER A 494 16.96 -8.97 -28.03
C SER A 494 15.44 -9.04 -27.86
N LEU A 495 14.75 -7.90 -27.93
CA LEU A 495 13.29 -7.83 -27.92
C LEU A 495 12.70 -8.53 -29.16
N LEU A 496 13.21 -8.22 -30.36
CA LEU A 496 12.75 -8.84 -31.61
C LEU A 496 12.91 -10.37 -31.56
N ARG A 497 14.04 -10.85 -31.05
CA ARG A 497 14.30 -12.29 -30.87
C ARG A 497 13.34 -12.93 -29.87
N ALA A 498 13.14 -12.29 -28.71
CA ALA A 498 12.25 -12.82 -27.67
C ALA A 498 10.80 -12.88 -28.14
N LEU A 499 10.35 -11.87 -28.89
CA LEU A 499 9.05 -11.84 -29.53
C LEU A 499 8.83 -13.04 -30.46
N LEU A 500 9.78 -13.30 -31.37
CA LEU A 500 9.68 -14.38 -32.35
C LEU A 500 9.71 -15.76 -31.68
N LEU A 501 10.56 -15.95 -30.66
CA LEU A 501 10.61 -17.18 -29.88
C LEU A 501 9.30 -17.42 -29.10
N SER A 502 8.72 -16.37 -28.53
CA SER A 502 7.44 -16.41 -27.80
C SER A 502 6.29 -16.87 -28.72
N VAL A 503 6.26 -16.37 -29.96
CA VAL A 503 5.30 -16.82 -30.99
C VAL A 503 5.56 -18.28 -31.40
N ALA A 504 6.81 -18.63 -31.73
CA ALA A 504 7.17 -19.97 -32.20
C ALA A 504 6.96 -21.07 -31.15
N ALA A 505 7.04 -20.72 -29.86
CA ALA A 505 6.75 -21.65 -28.78
C ALA A 505 5.25 -21.97 -28.68
N ARG A 506 4.37 -21.03 -29.06
CA ARG A 506 2.91 -21.18 -28.96
C ARG A 506 2.27 -21.79 -30.20
N TYR A 507 2.73 -21.40 -31.39
CA TYR A 507 2.11 -21.77 -32.66
C TYR A 507 3.03 -22.69 -33.46
N ALA A 508 2.46 -23.65 -34.18
CA ALA A 508 3.22 -24.58 -35.01
C ALA A 508 3.68 -23.93 -36.34
N PRO A 509 4.66 -24.54 -37.05
CA PRO A 509 5.20 -23.99 -38.31
C PRO A 509 4.18 -23.79 -39.45
N HIS A 510 3.09 -24.58 -39.46
CA HIS A 510 2.00 -24.42 -40.42
C HIS A 510 0.99 -23.34 -40.01
N GLU A 511 1.04 -22.88 -38.75
CA GLU A 511 0.17 -21.84 -38.20
C GLU A 511 0.82 -20.46 -38.33
N VAL A 512 2.14 -20.36 -38.25
CA VAL A 512 2.88 -19.09 -38.40
C VAL A 512 4.25 -19.31 -39.04
N ALA A 513 4.63 -18.40 -39.93
CA ALA A 513 5.88 -18.47 -40.68
C ALA A 513 6.68 -17.16 -40.57
N PHE A 514 8.01 -17.25 -40.60
CA PHE A 514 8.91 -16.10 -40.40
C PHE A 514 9.79 -15.82 -41.61
N LEU A 515 9.89 -14.54 -41.99
CA LEU A 515 10.92 -13.99 -42.86
C LEU A 515 11.83 -13.10 -42.02
N LEU A 516 13.09 -13.52 -41.86
CA LEU A 516 14.05 -12.84 -40.98
C LEU A 516 15.06 -12.07 -41.82
N VAL A 517 15.12 -10.76 -41.65
CA VAL A 517 16.07 -9.86 -42.33
C VAL A 517 17.09 -9.36 -41.30
N ASP A 518 18.34 -9.78 -41.46
CA ASP A 518 19.43 -9.57 -40.51
C ASP A 518 20.74 -9.39 -41.30
N PHE A 519 21.01 -8.16 -41.75
CA PHE A 519 22.20 -7.85 -42.56
C PHE A 519 23.48 -7.79 -41.72
N SER A 520 23.37 -7.61 -40.39
CA SER A 520 24.50 -7.69 -39.46
C SER A 520 24.97 -9.14 -39.23
N ARG A 521 24.10 -10.14 -39.46
CA ARG A 521 24.38 -11.60 -39.37
C ARG A 521 24.64 -12.12 -37.95
N GLU A 522 24.31 -11.33 -36.94
CA GLU A 522 24.67 -11.63 -35.56
C GLU A 522 23.45 -11.97 -34.72
N THR A 523 22.39 -11.18 -34.86
CA THR A 523 21.36 -11.08 -33.83
C THR A 523 20.24 -12.11 -34.01
N LEU A 524 19.76 -12.34 -35.23
CA LEU A 524 18.67 -13.28 -35.51
C LEU A 524 19.18 -14.65 -35.98
N ARG A 525 20.49 -14.79 -36.21
CA ARG A 525 21.14 -16.04 -36.65
C ARG A 525 20.71 -17.32 -35.91
N PRO A 526 20.49 -17.34 -34.58
CA PRO A 526 20.01 -18.56 -33.90
C PRO A 526 18.64 -19.04 -34.39
N LEU A 527 17.75 -18.11 -34.75
CA LEU A 527 16.37 -18.39 -35.15
C LEU A 527 16.28 -19.12 -36.50
N ARG A 528 17.32 -19.07 -37.34
CA ARG A 528 17.34 -19.74 -38.67
C ARG A 528 17.08 -21.25 -38.62
N ARG A 529 17.26 -21.87 -37.45
CA ARG A 529 17.04 -23.31 -37.21
C ARG A 529 15.62 -23.62 -36.75
N LEU A 530 14.77 -22.62 -36.54
CA LEU A 530 13.37 -22.87 -36.23
C LEU A 530 12.67 -23.45 -37.45
N PRO A 531 11.79 -24.44 -37.27
CA PRO A 531 10.98 -24.97 -38.37
C PRO A 531 10.02 -23.91 -38.94
N HIS A 532 9.76 -22.81 -38.23
CA HIS A 532 8.93 -21.68 -38.68
C HIS A 532 9.61 -20.74 -39.69
N THR A 533 10.94 -20.79 -39.83
CA THR A 533 11.68 -19.84 -40.66
C THR A 533 11.60 -20.21 -42.15
N LEU A 534 10.91 -19.39 -42.95
CA LEU A 534 10.85 -19.52 -44.41
C LEU A 534 12.19 -19.15 -45.06
N SER A 535 12.73 -17.99 -44.68
CA SER A 535 13.99 -17.48 -45.20
C SER A 535 14.72 -16.68 -44.11
N TYR A 536 16.04 -16.87 -44.02
CA TYR A 536 16.95 -16.02 -43.27
C TYR A 536 17.80 -15.22 -44.27
N LEU A 537 17.61 -13.90 -44.28
CA LEU A 537 18.03 -12.98 -45.33
C LEU A 537 19.14 -12.08 -44.82
N THR A 538 20.31 -12.17 -45.44
CA THR A 538 21.54 -11.49 -44.99
C THR A 538 22.15 -10.56 -46.05
N ASP A 539 21.46 -10.42 -47.19
CA ASP A 539 21.91 -9.61 -48.32
C ASP A 539 20.71 -9.08 -49.14
N PRO A 540 20.89 -7.97 -49.89
CA PRO A 540 19.82 -7.35 -50.67
C PRO A 540 19.22 -8.23 -51.77
N ALA A 541 20.02 -9.09 -52.42
CA ALA A 541 19.54 -9.93 -53.53
C ALA A 541 18.57 -11.02 -53.03
N SER A 542 18.94 -11.69 -51.93
CA SER A 542 18.08 -12.66 -51.25
C SER A 542 16.78 -12.02 -50.73
N LEU A 543 16.88 -10.78 -50.22
CA LEU A 543 15.71 -10.01 -49.79
C LEU A 543 14.75 -9.76 -50.96
N ALA A 544 15.25 -9.26 -52.09
CA ALA A 544 14.45 -8.98 -53.28
C ALA A 544 13.69 -10.23 -53.76
N GLN A 545 14.36 -11.38 -53.82
CA GLN A 545 13.75 -12.65 -54.22
C GLN A 545 12.62 -13.07 -53.26
N SER A 546 12.84 -12.91 -51.94
CA SER A 546 11.83 -13.28 -50.94
C SER A 546 10.66 -12.31 -50.90
N LEU A 547 10.89 -11.01 -51.11
CA LEU A 547 9.83 -10.01 -51.24
C LEU A 547 8.95 -10.29 -52.47
N GLN A 548 9.54 -10.69 -53.60
CA GLN A 548 8.78 -11.07 -54.79
C GLN A 548 7.83 -12.26 -54.50
N ARG A 549 8.30 -13.27 -53.75
CA ARG A 549 7.47 -14.41 -53.33
C ARG A 549 6.37 -13.98 -52.36
N LEU A 550 6.70 -13.13 -51.39
CA LEU A 550 5.74 -12.60 -50.43
C LEU A 550 4.63 -11.79 -51.12
N GLN A 551 4.98 -10.92 -52.07
CA GLN A 551 4.01 -10.13 -52.83
C GLN A 551 3.07 -11.02 -53.65
N ALA A 552 3.59 -12.07 -54.29
CA ALA A 552 2.75 -13.03 -55.01
C ALA A 552 1.76 -13.76 -54.08
N GLU A 553 2.22 -14.16 -52.89
CA GLU A 553 1.36 -14.78 -51.86
C GLU A 553 0.27 -13.81 -51.37
N LEU A 554 0.63 -12.55 -51.08
CA LEU A 554 -0.33 -11.53 -50.63
C LEU A 554 -1.36 -11.19 -51.70
N ALA A 555 -0.94 -11.10 -52.97
CA ALA A 555 -1.85 -10.87 -54.09
C ALA A 555 -2.87 -12.01 -54.23
N TRP A 556 -2.42 -13.27 -54.10
CA TRP A 556 -3.32 -14.42 -54.10
C TRP A 556 -4.28 -14.39 -52.90
N ARG A 557 -3.79 -14.11 -51.69
CA ARG A 557 -4.61 -14.02 -50.47
C ARG A 557 -5.70 -12.96 -50.61
N HIS A 558 -5.33 -11.81 -51.18
CA HIS A 558 -6.25 -10.70 -51.42
C HIS A 558 -7.35 -11.08 -52.42
N GLN A 559 -7.01 -11.74 -53.53
CA GLN A 559 -8.02 -12.23 -54.48
C GLN A 559 -8.94 -13.28 -53.84
N ALA A 560 -8.38 -14.21 -53.06
CA ALA A 560 -9.16 -15.23 -52.35
C ALA A 560 -10.12 -14.62 -51.32
N LEU A 561 -9.75 -13.51 -50.65
CA LEU A 561 -10.65 -12.79 -49.75
C LEU A 561 -11.82 -12.14 -50.49
N ILE A 562 -11.56 -11.46 -51.60
CA ILE A 562 -12.60 -10.80 -52.42
C ILE A 562 -13.62 -11.83 -52.94
N GLN A 563 -13.15 -12.99 -53.37
CA GLN A 563 -14.02 -14.07 -53.85
C GLN A 563 -14.92 -14.65 -52.74
N ARG A 564 -14.50 -14.57 -51.47
CA ARG A 564 -15.28 -15.09 -50.33
C ARG A 564 -16.24 -14.05 -49.75
N SER A 565 -15.84 -12.77 -49.71
CA SER A 565 -16.72 -11.69 -49.22
C SER A 565 -17.95 -11.45 -50.11
N THR A 566 -17.91 -11.94 -51.35
CA THR A 566 -19.07 -11.90 -52.27
C THR A 566 -20.06 -13.06 -52.06
N ALA A 567 -19.74 -14.03 -51.18
CA ALA A 567 -20.50 -15.26 -50.99
C ALA A 567 -21.11 -15.44 -49.58
N GLU A 568 -20.67 -14.68 -48.55
CA GLU A 568 -21.09 -14.84 -47.15
C GLU A 568 -21.40 -13.49 -46.47
N ASP A 569 -22.32 -13.47 -45.49
CA ASP A 569 -22.71 -12.27 -44.74
C ASP A 569 -21.54 -11.73 -43.88
N GLU A 570 -21.26 -10.43 -43.99
CA GLU A 570 -20.09 -9.75 -43.37
C GLU A 570 -20.00 -9.86 -41.84
N ARG A 571 -21.10 -10.19 -41.16
CA ARG A 571 -21.21 -10.14 -39.68
C ARG A 571 -20.57 -11.34 -38.96
N ASP A 572 -20.45 -12.50 -39.61
CA ASP A 572 -19.81 -13.70 -39.02
C ASP A 572 -18.29 -13.77 -39.27
N LEU A 573 -17.74 -12.85 -40.08
CA LEU A 573 -16.37 -12.86 -40.58
C LEU A 573 -15.38 -12.03 -39.75
N ALA A 574 -15.86 -11.30 -38.73
CA ALA A 574 -15.02 -10.35 -37.98
C ALA A 574 -13.92 -11.03 -37.15
N ASP A 575 -14.13 -12.24 -36.63
CA ASP A 575 -13.15 -12.95 -35.79
C ASP A 575 -12.36 -14.04 -36.50
N TRP A 576 -12.46 -14.09 -37.83
CA TRP A 576 -11.85 -15.13 -38.64
C TRP A 576 -10.50 -14.69 -39.21
N GLN A 577 -9.46 -15.50 -38.95
CA GLN A 577 -8.17 -15.38 -39.64
C GLN A 577 -8.06 -16.50 -40.70
N PRO A 578 -8.20 -16.17 -42.00
CA PRO A 578 -8.34 -17.15 -43.08
C PRO A 578 -7.02 -17.75 -43.56
N PHE A 579 -5.90 -17.11 -43.25
CA PHE A 579 -4.57 -17.56 -43.68
C PHE A 579 -3.61 -17.60 -42.49
N ALA A 580 -2.70 -18.57 -42.53
CA ALA A 580 -1.57 -18.64 -41.61
C ALA A 580 -0.73 -17.35 -41.69
N PRO A 581 -0.51 -16.65 -40.58
CA PRO A 581 0.21 -15.39 -40.63
C PRO A 581 1.69 -15.54 -40.99
N ILE A 582 2.19 -14.56 -41.75
CA ILE A 582 3.60 -14.42 -42.11
C ILE A 582 4.14 -13.18 -41.39
N ILE A 583 5.15 -13.37 -40.55
CA ILE A 583 5.85 -12.30 -39.84
C ILE A 583 7.14 -11.99 -40.60
N ILE A 584 7.24 -10.77 -41.14
CA ILE A 584 8.51 -10.24 -41.65
C ILE A 584 9.16 -9.39 -40.55
N ALA A 585 10.35 -9.79 -40.13
CA ALA A 585 11.10 -9.19 -39.05
C ALA A 585 12.40 -8.59 -39.61
N PHE A 586 12.51 -7.27 -39.57
CA PHE A 586 13.71 -6.52 -39.92
C PHE A 586 14.46 -6.15 -38.64
N ASP A 587 15.69 -6.63 -38.50
CA ASP A 587 16.60 -6.10 -37.49
C ASP A 587 17.50 -5.01 -38.08
N ASP A 588 17.68 -3.91 -37.34
CA ASP A 588 18.42 -2.72 -37.75
C ASP A 588 18.02 -2.23 -39.15
N TYR A 589 16.74 -1.92 -39.32
CA TYR A 589 16.15 -1.51 -40.60
C TYR A 589 16.84 -0.29 -41.22
N ASP A 590 17.37 0.63 -40.41
CA ASP A 590 18.18 1.74 -40.89
C ASP A 590 19.38 1.28 -41.73
N GLN A 591 20.11 0.24 -41.28
CA GLN A 591 21.21 -0.34 -42.04
C GLN A 591 20.73 -1.09 -43.29
N VAL A 592 19.58 -1.77 -43.19
CA VAL A 592 18.96 -2.43 -44.35
C VAL A 592 18.68 -1.37 -45.41
N GLN A 593 17.97 -0.30 -45.07
CA GLN A 593 17.60 0.78 -45.98
C GLN A 593 18.80 1.40 -46.71
N ASP A 594 19.91 1.63 -46.00
CA ASP A 594 21.13 2.22 -46.56
C ASP A 594 21.81 1.32 -47.60
N SER A 595 21.62 0.01 -47.49
CA SER A 595 22.23 -0.98 -48.39
C SER A 595 21.41 -1.32 -49.64
N LEU A 596 20.16 -0.83 -49.74
CA LEU A 596 19.27 -1.14 -50.87
C LEU A 596 19.43 -0.19 -52.06
N ASP A 597 19.42 -0.76 -53.26
CA ASP A 597 19.31 -0.01 -54.52
C ASP A 597 17.88 0.49 -54.79
N ASN A 598 17.70 1.27 -55.86
CA ASN A 598 16.39 1.84 -56.20
C ASN A 598 15.33 0.77 -56.49
N ALA A 599 15.69 -0.33 -57.17
CA ALA A 599 14.73 -1.37 -57.54
C ALA A 599 14.25 -2.16 -56.30
N GLN A 600 15.14 -2.39 -55.34
CA GLN A 600 14.81 -3.03 -54.07
C GLN A 600 13.97 -2.12 -53.18
N ARG A 601 14.22 -0.80 -53.18
CA ARG A 601 13.37 0.19 -52.51
C ARG A 601 11.97 0.21 -53.08
N ASP A 602 11.82 0.18 -54.41
CA ASP A 602 10.50 0.11 -55.06
C ASP A 602 9.71 -1.15 -54.63
N GLN A 603 10.40 -2.28 -54.40
CA GLN A 603 9.76 -3.49 -53.87
C GLN A 603 9.31 -3.35 -52.41
N LEU A 604 10.08 -2.66 -51.56
CA LEU A 604 9.65 -2.34 -50.20
C LEU A 604 8.50 -1.34 -50.18
N ASP A 605 8.49 -0.38 -51.09
CA ASP A 605 7.39 0.57 -51.26
C ASP A 605 6.09 -0.14 -51.68
N ALA A 606 6.20 -1.13 -52.57
CA ALA A 606 5.08 -2.00 -52.90
C ALA A 606 4.60 -2.81 -51.68
N LEU A 607 5.52 -3.27 -50.81
CA LEU A 607 5.14 -3.91 -49.54
C LEU A 607 4.44 -2.94 -48.59
N ALA A 608 4.84 -1.66 -48.56
CA ALA A 608 4.21 -0.63 -47.73
C ALA A 608 2.73 -0.42 -48.07
N ALA A 609 2.34 -0.61 -49.33
CA ALA A 609 0.94 -0.57 -49.75
C ALA A 609 0.13 -1.69 -49.10
N TRP A 610 0.70 -2.90 -48.99
CA TRP A 610 0.05 -4.06 -48.35
C TRP A 610 -0.13 -3.89 -46.84
N LEU A 611 0.75 -3.15 -46.15
CA LEU A 611 0.59 -2.87 -44.72
C LEU A 611 -0.66 -2.04 -44.38
N ARG A 612 -1.22 -1.32 -45.36
CA ARG A 612 -2.45 -0.54 -45.20
C ARG A 612 -3.71 -1.30 -45.62
N GLN A 613 -3.55 -2.51 -46.16
CA GLN A 613 -4.64 -3.36 -46.60
C GLN A 613 -5.25 -4.13 -45.43
N ASP A 614 -6.18 -5.02 -45.73
CA ASP A 614 -6.90 -5.82 -44.76
C ASP A 614 -5.96 -6.72 -43.91
N ALA A 615 -6.03 -6.59 -42.59
CA ALA A 615 -5.27 -7.39 -41.63
C ALA A 615 -5.54 -8.91 -41.76
N ARG A 616 -6.67 -9.31 -42.37
CA ARG A 616 -7.01 -10.71 -42.66
C ARG A 616 -6.06 -11.37 -43.65
N LEU A 617 -5.25 -10.61 -44.40
CA LEU A 617 -4.17 -11.15 -45.22
C LEU A 617 -3.10 -11.90 -44.39
N GLY A 618 -3.06 -11.67 -43.08
CA GLY A 618 -2.12 -12.33 -42.18
C GLY A 618 -0.68 -11.88 -42.37
N LEU A 619 -0.44 -10.66 -42.88
CA LEU A 619 0.89 -10.06 -42.89
C LEU A 619 1.13 -9.36 -41.56
N HIS A 620 2.25 -9.64 -40.92
CA HIS A 620 2.75 -8.88 -39.77
C HIS A 620 4.15 -8.39 -40.06
N ALA A 621 4.43 -7.13 -39.75
CA ALA A 621 5.71 -6.51 -40.05
C ALA A 621 6.26 -5.87 -38.79
N VAL A 622 7.48 -6.26 -38.43
CA VAL A 622 8.20 -5.73 -37.26
C VAL A 622 9.55 -5.23 -37.74
N ALA A 623 9.87 -3.98 -37.44
CA ALA A 623 11.17 -3.40 -37.78
C ALA A 623 11.80 -2.76 -36.55
N SER A 624 13.04 -3.15 -36.26
CA SER A 624 13.87 -2.48 -35.26
C SER A 624 14.75 -1.43 -35.91
N GLY A 625 15.13 -0.38 -35.20
CA GLY A 625 16.09 0.60 -35.70
C GLY A 625 16.45 1.69 -34.72
N GLU A 626 17.50 2.45 -35.03
CA GLU A 626 17.95 3.57 -34.22
C GLU A 626 16.94 4.74 -34.27
N LEU A 627 16.61 5.32 -33.11
CA LEU A 627 15.56 6.35 -32.99
C LEU A 627 15.74 7.52 -33.97
N LEU A 628 16.94 8.12 -34.01
CA LEU A 628 17.20 9.31 -34.84
C LEU A 628 17.18 8.99 -36.34
N ALA A 629 17.76 7.86 -36.74
CA ALA A 629 17.76 7.39 -38.14
C ALA A 629 16.31 7.12 -38.60
N MET A 630 15.56 6.39 -37.77
CA MET A 630 14.17 6.08 -38.01
C MET A 630 13.30 7.35 -38.02
N GLN A 631 13.55 8.36 -37.18
CA GLN A 631 12.77 9.60 -37.21
C GLN A 631 12.96 10.39 -38.51
N ARG A 632 14.21 10.51 -38.98
CA ARG A 632 14.57 11.30 -40.17
C ARG A 632 14.22 10.62 -41.49
N SER A 633 14.10 9.29 -41.51
CA SER A 633 13.84 8.56 -42.74
C SER A 633 12.46 8.91 -43.34
N GLY A 634 12.47 9.29 -44.62
CA GLY A 634 11.29 9.58 -45.44
C GLY A 634 10.70 8.36 -46.15
N ASP A 635 11.24 7.17 -45.87
CA ASP A 635 10.88 5.89 -46.47
C ASP A 635 9.37 5.57 -46.36
N PRO A 636 8.67 5.26 -47.48
CA PRO A 636 7.25 4.91 -47.49
C PRO A 636 6.88 3.71 -46.61
N PHE A 637 7.74 2.70 -46.52
CA PHE A 637 7.53 1.54 -45.66
C PHE A 637 7.54 1.92 -44.17
N LEU A 638 8.57 2.66 -43.70
CA LEU A 638 8.58 3.19 -42.35
C LEU A 638 7.41 4.14 -42.05
N LYS A 639 6.99 4.96 -43.02
CA LYS A 639 5.80 5.82 -42.86
C LYS A 639 4.54 4.99 -42.65
N ALA A 640 4.36 3.89 -43.38
CA ALA A 640 3.23 2.97 -43.20
C ALA A 640 3.27 2.30 -41.81
N LEU A 641 4.44 1.87 -41.34
CA LEU A 641 4.60 1.32 -39.99
C LEU A 641 4.30 2.35 -38.90
N ARG A 642 4.81 3.59 -39.00
CA ARG A 642 4.51 4.65 -38.02
C ARG A 642 3.02 5.02 -38.00
N ALA A 643 2.35 5.00 -39.15
CA ALA A 643 0.92 5.27 -39.24
C ALA A 643 0.07 4.29 -38.41
N CYS A 644 0.58 3.07 -38.15
CA CYS A 644 -0.09 2.09 -37.29
C CYS A 644 -0.09 2.49 -35.79
N ARG A 645 0.73 3.47 -35.38
CA ARG A 645 0.83 4.00 -34.01
C ARG A 645 0.94 2.89 -32.95
N SER A 646 1.74 1.88 -33.27
CA SER A 646 1.94 0.69 -32.45
C SER A 646 3.43 0.35 -32.41
N GLY A 647 4.00 0.10 -31.23
CA GLY A 647 5.42 -0.23 -31.10
C GLY A 647 5.99 -0.11 -29.71
N MET A 648 7.28 -0.40 -29.61
CA MET A 648 8.06 -0.29 -28.38
C MET A 648 9.16 0.75 -28.55
N ALA A 649 9.28 1.65 -27.58
CA ALA A 649 10.39 2.58 -27.47
C ALA A 649 11.26 2.21 -26.26
N LEU A 650 12.50 1.79 -26.51
CA LEU A 650 13.46 1.33 -25.51
C LEU A 650 14.42 2.45 -25.11
N GLY A 651 14.66 2.61 -23.80
CA GLY A 651 15.63 3.56 -23.26
C GLY A 651 15.15 5.01 -23.21
N GLU A 652 14.48 5.50 -24.26
CA GLU A 652 14.17 6.92 -24.44
C GLU A 652 12.68 7.21 -24.63
N ALA A 653 12.20 8.25 -23.94
CA ALA A 653 10.82 8.73 -23.99
C ALA A 653 10.43 9.27 -25.38
N GLU A 654 11.36 9.89 -26.10
CA GLU A 654 11.16 10.49 -27.42
C GLU A 654 10.66 9.46 -28.45
N GLY A 655 11.13 8.22 -28.36
CA GLY A 655 10.64 7.12 -29.20
C GLY A 655 9.16 6.81 -28.99
N ALA A 656 8.66 6.93 -27.76
CA ALA A 656 7.25 6.70 -27.47
C ALA A 656 6.37 7.80 -28.10
N GLU A 657 6.85 9.05 -28.07
CA GLU A 657 6.16 10.19 -28.68
C GLU A 657 6.15 10.10 -30.20
N LEU A 658 7.22 9.59 -30.82
CA LEU A 658 7.27 9.31 -32.27
C LEU A 658 6.18 8.30 -32.70
N LEU A 659 5.83 7.37 -31.82
CA LEU A 659 4.74 6.40 -32.02
C LEU A 659 3.35 6.96 -31.66
N GLY A 660 3.27 8.23 -31.27
CA GLY A 660 2.04 8.92 -30.89
C GLY A 660 1.64 8.75 -29.42
N GLY A 661 2.52 8.25 -28.57
CA GLY A 661 2.32 8.13 -27.13
C GLY A 661 2.36 9.48 -26.42
N ARG A 662 1.64 9.60 -25.30
CA ARG A 662 1.67 10.79 -24.43
C ARG A 662 2.27 10.40 -23.09
N LEU A 663 3.44 10.97 -22.78
CA LEU A 663 4.16 10.72 -21.54
C LEU A 663 4.01 11.91 -20.57
N THR A 664 4.02 11.62 -19.27
CA THR A 664 4.05 12.65 -18.23
C THR A 664 5.43 13.33 -18.18
N PRO A 665 5.54 14.56 -17.64
CA PRO A 665 6.83 15.24 -17.49
C PRO A 665 7.87 14.44 -16.71
N VAL A 666 7.45 13.66 -15.71
CA VAL A 666 8.32 12.78 -14.91
C VAL A 666 8.84 11.62 -15.75
N ALA A 667 7.96 10.94 -16.49
CA ALA A 667 8.31 9.82 -17.37
C ALA A 667 9.32 10.23 -18.46
N ARG A 668 9.27 11.49 -18.93
CA ARG A 668 10.24 12.05 -19.90
C ARG A 668 11.66 12.22 -19.35
N ARG A 669 11.80 12.44 -18.05
CA ARG A 669 13.10 12.72 -17.40
C ARG A 669 13.73 11.48 -16.77
N THR A 670 12.99 10.37 -16.74
CA THR A 670 13.42 9.14 -16.07
C THR A 670 14.20 8.27 -17.05
N PRO A 671 15.52 8.05 -16.84
CA PRO A 671 16.28 7.13 -17.68
C PRO A 671 15.77 5.70 -17.45
N LEU A 672 15.63 4.94 -18.53
CA LEU A 672 15.19 3.56 -18.47
C LEU A 672 16.38 2.59 -18.55
N PRO A 673 16.43 1.56 -17.68
CA PRO A 673 17.46 0.52 -17.77
C PRO A 673 17.30 -0.32 -19.04
N LEU A 674 18.33 -1.10 -19.35
CA LEU A 674 18.33 -2.00 -20.50
C LEU A 674 17.13 -2.95 -20.43
N GLY A 675 16.45 -3.11 -21.56
CA GLY A 675 15.27 -3.97 -21.63
C GLY A 675 13.96 -3.30 -21.21
N ARG A 676 14.02 -2.07 -20.66
CA ARG A 676 12.84 -1.31 -20.25
C ARG A 676 12.44 -0.31 -21.33
N GLY A 677 11.15 -0.21 -21.59
CA GLY A 677 10.63 0.68 -22.61
C GLY A 677 9.14 0.94 -22.48
N TYR A 678 8.68 1.85 -23.32
CA TYR A 678 7.27 2.21 -23.44
C TYR A 678 6.66 1.48 -24.62
N TRP A 679 5.68 0.62 -24.32
CA TRP A 679 4.77 0.09 -25.33
C TRP A 679 3.70 1.11 -25.63
N VAL A 680 3.59 1.48 -26.91
CA VAL A 680 2.63 2.46 -27.40
C VAL A 680 1.63 1.75 -28.30
N ARG A 681 0.34 2.00 -28.08
CA ARG A 681 -0.74 1.54 -28.95
C ARG A 681 -1.82 2.61 -29.04
N ARG A 682 -2.02 3.17 -30.24
CA ARG A 682 -3.08 4.16 -30.52
C ARG A 682 -3.11 5.30 -29.50
N GLY A 683 -1.93 5.72 -29.04
CA GLY A 683 -1.74 6.78 -28.05
C GLY A 683 -1.74 6.34 -26.57
N ALA A 684 -2.22 5.12 -26.27
CA ALA A 684 -2.06 4.54 -24.94
C ALA A 684 -0.61 4.09 -24.74
N VAL A 685 -0.04 4.39 -23.58
CA VAL A 685 1.35 4.05 -23.23
C VAL A 685 1.38 3.15 -22.01
N ARG A 686 2.21 2.12 -22.05
CA ARG A 686 2.50 1.25 -20.91
C ARG A 686 3.99 1.04 -20.76
N LEU A 687 4.51 1.18 -19.55
CA LEU A 687 5.89 0.83 -19.25
C LEU A 687 6.01 -0.70 -19.21
N ILE A 688 7.00 -1.27 -19.88
CA ILE A 688 7.23 -2.72 -19.96
C ILE A 688 8.72 -3.00 -19.79
N GLN A 689 9.02 -4.04 -19.01
CA GLN A 689 10.32 -4.71 -18.99
C GLN A 689 10.18 -5.96 -19.84
N PHE A 690 10.81 -5.96 -21.02
CA PHE A 690 10.65 -7.09 -21.92
C PHE A 690 11.47 -8.30 -21.47
N ALA A 691 10.99 -9.49 -21.83
CA ALA A 691 11.67 -10.74 -21.59
C ALA A 691 12.81 -10.92 -22.59
N HIS A 692 14.01 -11.29 -22.12
CA HIS A 692 15.16 -11.53 -22.98
C HIS A 692 15.46 -13.04 -23.06
N ALA A 693 15.82 -13.50 -24.25
CA ALA A 693 16.27 -14.87 -24.46
C ALA A 693 17.74 -15.01 -24.00
N ALA A 694 17.94 -15.45 -22.76
CA ALA A 694 19.28 -15.62 -22.16
C ALA A 694 20.15 -16.63 -22.94
N ASP A 695 19.57 -17.78 -23.34
CA ASP A 695 20.19 -18.74 -24.27
C ASP A 695 19.26 -19.02 -25.46
N PRO A 696 19.36 -18.24 -26.54
CA PRO A 696 18.52 -18.44 -27.71
C PRO A 696 18.71 -19.80 -28.39
N ARG A 697 19.90 -20.40 -28.33
CA ARG A 697 20.18 -21.66 -29.03
C ARG A 697 19.45 -22.80 -28.35
N ARG A 698 19.47 -22.82 -27.02
CA ARG A 698 18.69 -23.76 -26.22
C ARG A 698 17.19 -23.63 -26.49
N LEU A 699 16.65 -22.41 -26.44
CA LEU A 699 15.22 -22.16 -26.69
C LEU A 699 14.79 -22.60 -28.09
N VAL A 700 15.60 -22.34 -29.12
CA VAL A 700 15.34 -22.81 -30.48
C VAL A 700 15.32 -24.35 -30.54
N GLY A 701 16.23 -25.03 -29.84
CA GLY A 701 16.24 -26.50 -29.75
C GLY A 701 14.99 -27.06 -29.08
N GLU A 702 14.54 -26.45 -27.97
CA GLU A 702 13.31 -26.82 -27.27
C GLU A 702 12.06 -26.63 -28.15
N ILE A 703 11.97 -25.52 -28.87
CA ILE A 703 10.86 -25.23 -29.79
C ILE A 703 10.89 -26.19 -30.99
N ALA A 704 12.06 -26.44 -31.58
CA ALA A 704 12.20 -27.38 -32.69
C ALA A 704 11.80 -28.80 -32.28
N ALA A 705 12.19 -29.23 -31.08
CA ALA A 705 11.81 -30.52 -30.52
C ALA A 705 10.28 -30.61 -30.30
N ARG A 706 9.68 -29.54 -29.78
CA ARG A 706 8.22 -29.45 -29.57
C ARG A 706 7.41 -29.67 -30.85
N TRP A 707 7.92 -29.19 -31.98
CA TRP A 707 7.23 -29.24 -33.28
C TRP A 707 7.81 -30.25 -34.26
N ALA A 708 8.64 -31.19 -33.80
CA ALA A 708 9.37 -32.14 -34.66
C ALA A 708 8.46 -33.00 -35.56
N HIS A 709 7.19 -33.19 -35.18
CA HIS A 709 6.21 -33.96 -35.95
C HIS A 709 5.49 -33.16 -37.05
N PHE A 710 5.71 -31.84 -37.12
CA PHE A 710 5.11 -30.99 -38.16
C PHE A 710 6.13 -30.66 -39.26
N PRO A 711 5.70 -30.58 -40.52
CA PRO A 711 6.59 -30.14 -41.59
C PRO A 711 7.06 -28.70 -41.33
N PRO A 712 8.31 -28.36 -41.72
CA PRO A 712 8.80 -26.99 -41.62
C PRO A 712 7.98 -26.08 -42.54
N ALA A 713 7.92 -24.79 -42.18
CA ALA A 713 7.32 -23.76 -43.00
C ALA A 713 8.04 -23.72 -44.35
N ALA A 714 7.28 -23.80 -45.43
CA ALA A 714 7.80 -23.71 -46.79
C ALA A 714 6.90 -22.79 -47.61
N TRP A 715 7.49 -22.15 -48.62
CA TRP A 715 6.70 -21.51 -49.66
C TRP A 715 5.87 -22.59 -50.34
N ILE A 716 4.56 -22.36 -50.44
CA ILE A 716 3.71 -23.21 -51.28
C ILE A 716 4.02 -22.79 -52.71
N ASP A 717 4.55 -23.69 -53.53
CA ASP A 717 4.74 -23.46 -54.97
C ASP A 717 3.37 -23.30 -55.62
N ARG A 718 2.88 -22.06 -55.61
CA ARG A 718 1.65 -21.67 -56.28
C ARG A 718 2.03 -21.18 -57.67
N PRO A 719 1.36 -21.66 -58.74
CA PRO A 719 1.69 -21.22 -60.08
C PRO A 719 1.62 -19.71 -60.14
N ARG A 720 2.66 -19.08 -60.73
CA ARG A 720 2.56 -17.69 -61.19
C ARG A 720 1.34 -17.66 -62.10
N THR A 721 0.26 -17.02 -61.68
CA THR A 721 -1.01 -16.98 -62.42
C THR A 721 -0.77 -16.63 -63.88
N PRO A 722 -1.31 -17.43 -64.80
CA PRO A 722 -2.37 -16.93 -65.66
C PRO A 722 -3.58 -17.88 -65.69
N ASP A 723 -4.78 -17.29 -65.73
CA ASP A 723 -6.09 -17.89 -66.05
C ASP A 723 -6.45 -19.24 -65.40
N LEU A 724 -7.20 -19.18 -64.29
CA LEU A 724 -8.00 -20.32 -63.82
C LEU A 724 -9.44 -20.17 -64.32
N PRO A 725 -10.00 -21.16 -65.03
CA PRO A 725 -11.42 -21.19 -65.33
C PRO A 725 -12.22 -21.43 -64.04
N LEU A 726 -13.34 -20.72 -63.89
CA LEU A 726 -14.25 -20.89 -62.76
C LEU A 726 -14.78 -22.33 -62.71
N PRO A 727 -14.85 -22.99 -61.52
CA PRO A 727 -15.54 -24.25 -61.39
C PRO A 727 -17.05 -24.04 -61.60
N SER A 728 -17.64 -24.82 -62.51
CA SER A 728 -19.07 -24.86 -62.73
C SER A 728 -19.79 -25.45 -61.49
N ARG A 729 -20.85 -24.77 -61.04
CA ARG A 729 -21.71 -25.25 -59.94
C ARG A 729 -22.34 -26.60 -60.32
N PRO A 730 -22.39 -27.60 -59.41
CA PRO A 730 -23.32 -28.71 -59.55
C PRO A 730 -24.75 -28.22 -59.35
N SER A 731 -25.71 -28.76 -60.11
CA SER A 731 -27.13 -28.43 -60.04
C SER A 731 -27.70 -28.77 -58.65
N PRO A 732 -28.62 -27.95 -58.10
CA PRO A 732 -29.23 -28.23 -56.80
C PRO A 732 -30.15 -29.45 -56.93
N ALA A 733 -29.81 -30.52 -56.20
CA ALA A 733 -30.78 -31.56 -55.88
C ALA A 733 -31.77 -30.97 -54.87
N THR A 734 -33.05 -31.04 -55.25
CA THR A 734 -34.21 -30.60 -54.50
C THR A 734 -34.26 -31.25 -53.11
N PHE A 735 -34.21 -30.44 -52.06
CA PHE A 735 -34.68 -30.81 -50.72
C PHE A 735 -35.82 -29.86 -50.35
N SER A 736 -37.04 -30.37 -50.36
CA SER A 736 -38.21 -29.70 -49.81
C SER A 736 -38.28 -29.96 -48.30
N LEU A 737 -38.38 -28.89 -47.51
CA LEU A 737 -38.80 -28.95 -46.12
C LEU A 737 -40.03 -28.05 -46.00
N ASP A 738 -41.21 -28.69 -45.92
CA ASP A 738 -42.47 -28.05 -45.58
C ASP A 738 -42.43 -27.64 -44.10
N PHE A 739 -42.45 -26.33 -43.84
CA PHE A 739 -42.80 -25.77 -42.54
C PHE A 739 -43.87 -24.69 -42.74
N SER A 740 -45.12 -25.01 -42.40
CA SER A 740 -46.18 -24.02 -42.26
C SER A 740 -46.06 -23.35 -40.89
N PHE A 741 -45.72 -22.06 -40.86
CA PHE A 741 -45.74 -21.23 -39.66
C PHE A 741 -47.16 -20.72 -39.42
N ASP A 742 -47.73 -21.01 -38.24
CA ASP A 742 -49.01 -20.48 -37.78
C ASP A 742 -48.84 -19.02 -37.32
N LEU A 743 -49.19 -18.10 -38.22
CA LEU A 743 -49.08 -16.65 -38.03
C LEU A 743 -50.18 -16.08 -37.13
N GLU A 744 -51.30 -16.78 -36.91
CA GLU A 744 -52.41 -16.25 -36.11
C GLU A 744 -52.14 -16.40 -34.61
N GLY A 745 -51.54 -17.51 -34.17
CA GLY A 745 -51.16 -17.71 -32.76
C GLY A 745 -50.10 -16.72 -32.25
N ALA A 746 -49.11 -16.38 -33.09
CA ALA A 746 -48.05 -15.43 -32.73
C ALA A 746 -48.54 -13.97 -32.60
N LEU A 747 -49.63 -13.63 -33.29
CA LEU A 747 -50.23 -12.29 -33.27
C LEU A 747 -51.16 -12.07 -32.07
N GLU A 748 -51.78 -13.13 -31.53
CA GLU A 748 -52.57 -13.05 -30.30
C GLU A 748 -51.70 -12.89 -29.05
N ASP A 749 -50.55 -13.55 -28.99
CA ASP A 749 -49.62 -13.43 -27.86
C ASP A 749 -48.95 -12.04 -27.80
N TYR A 750 -48.68 -11.43 -28.97
CA TYR A 750 -48.16 -10.07 -29.04
C TYR A 750 -49.19 -9.01 -28.58
N LYS A 751 -50.48 -9.23 -28.86
CA LYS A 751 -51.56 -8.33 -28.41
C LYS A 751 -51.84 -8.43 -26.91
N LYS A 752 -51.66 -9.61 -26.30
CA LYS A 752 -51.83 -9.80 -24.84
C LYS A 752 -50.69 -9.18 -24.00
N GLN A 753 -49.47 -9.04 -24.54
CA GLN A 753 -48.33 -8.49 -23.79
C GLN A 753 -48.25 -6.95 -23.77
N GLN A 754 -49.00 -6.23 -24.61
CA GLN A 754 -48.89 -4.77 -24.77
C GLN A 754 -50.02 -3.97 -24.10
N GLY A 755 -50.87 -4.56 -23.25
CA GLY A 755 -51.65 -3.81 -22.23
C GLY A 755 -52.36 -2.51 -22.66
N TYR A 756 -53.02 -2.49 -23.81
CA TYR A 756 -53.96 -1.43 -24.21
C TYR A 756 -55.35 -2.07 -24.43
N CYS A 757 -56.39 -1.48 -23.82
CA CYS A 757 -57.79 -1.82 -24.09
C CYS A 757 -58.13 -1.71 -25.57
#